data_AF-A0AAD6RWZ6-F1
#
_entry.id   AF-A0AAD6RWZ6-F1
#
_cell.length_a   1.000
_cell.length_b   1.000
_cell.length_c   1.000
_cell.angle_alpha   90.00
_cell.angle_beta   90.00
_cell.angle_gamma   90.00
#
_symmetry.space_group_name_H-M   'P 1'
#
loop_
_entity.id
_entity.type
_entity.pdbx_description
1 polymer ?
#
loop_
_entity_poly.entity_id
_entity_poly.type
_entity_poly.pdbx_seq_one_letter_code
_entity_poly.pdbx_strand_id
1 'polypeptide(L)'
;MAARVVALGQNGPNAEDLAKNPAEFGAPYTLGINHTHYGLQALELKVFICLLGDDVLETLFGRSRMIGGHSPNSSVTELQNRFNSAMNLDYIYEQHPEWERKPRRLSMFRMRHVDHLRPEHFKAELRADSCNLQACWKAGVARAEAILRKYNAEMEVSFVDLFKRKDTDLMRPFGGKYPAISTEVDRSMVAASQLPDTSASRLEETANPGEKISMDFDTLIASELAQRVAESEAGPHSVFAEIDAEGHLCHKKTLVRTLFDTTIDAHSSHDRLNRVRGFTIGGKSWTREDSLDGEQVSPETHFQLGNLFTSLICHNGTHLGLAVAKCTAIKRGPLGSKSPSVSAIPRDELHLPASPYTIAGQILDLMPVSTADPLKWAWNGKFVSLSLTKTKKVAGKDEISRLKNLQFAVPSPLIHPIHEKAEEILASDVEIACAREKTWAFLDSDLLESWYKSWNQLFADSNLHDKFPKFTAVTSDGIFPYQVAANNAIIYSSPIAGTVIEKSHLTRHTCRICQKPLKDTERQSHVGHHIMKAICKVSDPSAKFPVSDAYPCGMCGGPTNDGACQVEIKGGKSISTCPSAYAFLISAASKFLQSRPCTNVPIACALNCGETHWKYNFPRHLRERHPSWEQIIAPEFLARIQISHQEQTALQIPSTKLIDFLPPAPDSTPPVPVPSTPTHGHSKGKKRPASFTPSRQAKENANRTPTRRASKTPRLASPSV
;
A
#
# COMPACT_ATOMS: atom_id res chain seq x y z
N MET A 1 26.93 24.97 13.57
CA MET A 1 26.42 23.98 14.54
C MET A 1 27.49 23.44 15.51
N ALA A 2 28.77 23.87 15.41
CA ALA A 2 29.85 23.43 16.31
C ALA A 2 30.04 24.26 17.60
N ALA A 3 29.26 25.33 17.83
CA ALA A 3 29.44 26.22 18.98
C ALA A 3 28.52 25.91 20.18
N ARG A 4 27.73 24.83 20.15
CA ARG A 4 26.71 24.55 21.19
C ARG A 4 27.01 23.32 22.07
N VAL A 5 28.16 22.68 21.89
CA VAL A 5 28.57 21.47 22.64
C VAL A 5 29.54 21.78 23.80
N VAL A 6 30.05 23.01 23.91
CA VAL A 6 31.07 23.36 24.95
C VAL A 6 30.45 23.94 26.23
N ALA A 7 29.13 24.17 26.31
CA ALA A 7 28.52 24.94 27.40
C ALA A 7 27.68 24.14 28.44
N LEU A 8 27.69 22.81 28.43
CA LEU A 8 26.93 22.00 29.41
C LEU A 8 27.80 20.89 30.00
N GLY A 9 28.77 21.27 30.83
CA GLY A 9 29.69 20.33 31.46
C GLY A 9 30.28 20.84 32.77
N GLN A 10 29.49 21.48 33.63
CA GLN A 10 29.87 21.77 35.01
C GLN A 10 28.62 21.71 35.88
N ASN A 11 28.38 20.56 36.53
CA ASN A 11 27.74 20.38 37.84
C ASN A 11 27.24 18.92 38.00
N GLY A 12 28.07 18.08 38.65
CA GLY A 12 27.74 16.73 39.10
C GLY A 12 28.86 16.16 39.98
N PRO A 13 28.57 15.41 41.05
CA PRO A 13 29.47 15.25 42.22
C PRO A 13 30.59 14.22 42.05
N ASN A 14 31.58 14.33 42.94
CA ASN A 14 32.83 13.57 43.02
C ASN A 14 32.68 12.03 42.94
N ALA A 15 33.61 11.42 42.23
CA ALA A 15 33.66 10.01 41.86
C ALA A 15 34.40 9.09 42.87
N GLU A 16 34.23 9.29 44.19
CA GLU A 16 34.93 8.48 45.21
C GLU A 16 34.06 7.51 46.05
N ASP A 17 32.73 7.46 45.88
CA ASP A 17 31.85 6.69 46.79
C ASP A 17 31.24 5.37 46.24
N LEU A 18 31.67 4.86 45.09
CA LEU A 18 31.02 3.67 44.46
C LEU A 18 31.90 2.43 44.30
N ALA A 19 32.77 2.16 45.27
CA ALA A 19 33.45 0.87 45.38
C ALA A 19 33.14 0.22 46.73
N LYS A 20 32.09 -0.63 46.79
CA LYS A 20 31.91 -1.70 47.80
C LYS A 20 30.74 -2.64 47.45
N ASN A 21 31.08 -3.93 47.31
CA ASN A 21 30.29 -5.18 47.28
C ASN A 21 29.52 -5.61 46.00
N PRO A 22 29.86 -6.79 45.43
CA PRO A 22 29.07 -7.52 44.45
C PRO A 22 28.44 -8.80 45.07
N ALA A 23 27.12 -8.92 45.12
CA ALA A 23 26.43 -10.21 45.20
C ALA A 23 24.90 -10.08 45.05
N GLU A 24 24.34 -10.99 44.25
CA GLU A 24 22.96 -11.51 44.29
C GLU A 24 21.81 -10.58 43.83
N PHE A 25 21.32 -10.82 42.61
CA PHE A 25 19.99 -11.41 42.31
C PHE A 25 19.75 -11.35 40.79
N GLY A 26 19.47 -12.50 40.18
CA GLY A 26 19.25 -12.64 38.74
C GLY A 26 17.81 -12.36 38.33
N ALA A 27 17.62 -11.51 37.32
CA ALA A 27 16.48 -11.42 36.39
C ALA A 27 16.87 -10.50 35.19
N PRO A 28 16.07 -10.44 34.11
CA PRO A 28 16.38 -10.97 32.79
C PRO A 28 16.98 -9.93 31.82
N TYR A 29 17.55 -10.44 30.73
CA TYR A 29 18.15 -9.71 29.61
C TYR A 29 17.33 -8.47 29.18
N THR A 30 17.78 -7.32 29.66
CA THR A 30 17.47 -6.01 29.09
C THR A 30 18.55 -5.71 28.06
N LEU A 31 18.16 -5.55 26.80
CA LEU A 31 18.99 -4.94 25.76
C LEU A 31 19.15 -3.46 26.09
N GLY A 32 19.98 -3.19 27.10
CA GLY A 32 20.55 -1.88 27.34
C GLY A 32 21.46 -1.55 26.16
N ILE A 33 21.18 -0.43 25.51
CA ILE A 33 22.15 0.24 24.65
C ILE A 33 23.27 0.72 25.59
N ASN A 34 24.21 -0.19 25.86
CA ASN A 34 25.42 0.09 26.60
C ASN A 34 26.30 1.00 25.73
N HIS A 35 26.26 2.29 26.01
CA HIS A 35 27.21 3.29 25.50
C HIS A 35 28.63 3.14 26.08
N THR A 36 28.92 2.07 26.82
CA THR A 36 30.18 1.83 27.50
C THR A 36 30.90 0.64 26.87
N HIS A 37 31.51 0.85 25.70
CA HIS A 37 32.73 0.16 25.21
C HIS A 37 33.04 0.61 23.76
N TYR A 38 33.18 1.92 23.54
CA TYR A 38 33.99 2.40 22.42
C TYR A 38 35.24 3.01 23.02
N GLY A 39 36.38 2.36 22.79
CA GLY A 39 37.70 2.93 23.03
C GLY A 39 37.94 4.11 22.09
N LEU A 40 37.25 5.23 22.34
CA LEU A 40 37.56 6.56 21.81
C LEU A 40 38.72 7.17 22.60
N GLN A 41 39.76 6.38 22.89
CA GLN A 41 41.06 6.93 23.22
C GLN A 41 41.70 7.36 21.90
N ALA A 42 41.59 8.66 21.62
CA ALA A 42 42.45 9.40 20.68
C ALA A 42 42.45 8.96 19.20
N LEU A 43 41.29 8.68 18.60
CA LEU A 43 41.13 9.01 17.18
C LEU A 43 41.04 10.53 17.09
N GLU A 44 42.17 11.19 16.85
CA GLU A 44 42.19 12.59 16.39
C GLU A 44 41.24 12.69 15.20
N LEU A 45 40.01 13.15 15.45
CA LEU A 45 39.01 13.35 14.41
C LEU A 45 39.53 14.47 13.50
N LYS A 46 40.13 14.07 12.38
CA LYS A 46 40.67 14.99 11.38
C LYS A 46 39.50 15.75 10.75
N VAL A 47 39.28 17.00 11.19
CA VAL A 47 38.29 17.89 10.58
C VAL A 47 38.88 18.46 9.30
N PHE A 48 38.41 18.00 8.15
CA PHE A 48 38.81 18.53 6.85
C PHE A 48 37.82 19.62 6.42
N ILE A 49 38.32 20.82 6.13
CA ILE A 49 37.47 21.97 5.77
C ILE A 49 36.61 21.68 4.52
N CYS A 50 37.16 20.92 3.56
CA CYS A 50 36.45 20.56 2.33
C CYS A 50 35.29 19.58 2.54
N LEU A 51 35.21 18.89 3.69
CA LEU A 51 34.12 17.96 4.00
C LEU A 51 33.00 18.57 4.85
N LEU A 52 33.06 19.88 5.13
CA LEU A 52 32.00 20.61 5.84
C LEU A 52 30.79 20.94 4.95
N GLY A 53 30.83 20.56 3.67
CA GLY A 53 29.72 20.67 2.72
C GLY A 53 28.62 19.62 2.95
N ASP A 54 27.63 19.62 2.07
CA ASP A 54 26.53 18.67 2.08
C ASP A 54 26.84 17.36 1.32
N ASP A 55 28.00 17.21 0.69
CA ASP A 55 28.44 16.00 -0.03
C ASP A 55 28.12 14.66 0.65
N VAL A 56 28.40 14.58 1.95
CA VAL A 56 28.18 13.36 2.74
C VAL A 56 26.67 13.09 2.87
N LEU A 57 25.88 14.14 3.08
CA LEU A 57 24.42 14.07 3.10
C LEU A 57 23.85 13.78 1.72
N GLU A 58 24.40 14.37 0.66
CA GLU A 58 24.02 14.12 -0.73
C GLU A 58 24.30 12.67 -1.12
N THR A 59 25.45 12.12 -0.70
CA THR A 59 25.81 10.71 -0.92
C THR A 59 24.84 9.79 -0.19
N LEU A 60 24.56 10.06 1.09
CA LEU A 60 23.59 9.32 1.89
C LEU A 60 22.18 9.37 1.26
N PHE A 61 21.75 10.56 0.82
CA PHE A 61 20.46 10.76 0.18
C PHE A 61 20.38 10.11 -1.21
N GLY A 62 21.46 10.15 -1.99
CA GLY A 62 21.58 9.45 -3.25
C GLY A 62 21.39 7.95 -3.08
N ARG A 63 22.05 7.36 -2.07
CA ARG A 63 21.92 5.94 -1.73
C ARG A 63 20.54 5.57 -1.22
N SER A 64 19.96 6.37 -0.32
CA SER A 64 18.60 6.14 0.18
C SER A 64 17.57 6.15 -0.96
N ARG A 65 17.74 7.03 -1.95
CA ARG A 65 16.92 7.04 -3.18
C ARG A 65 17.13 5.81 -4.05
N MET A 66 18.37 5.34 -4.22
CA MET A 66 18.65 4.12 -4.99
C MET A 66 18.03 2.88 -4.34
N ILE A 67 18.11 2.76 -3.02
CA ILE A 67 17.49 1.67 -2.24
C ILE A 67 15.97 1.67 -2.46
N GLY A 68 15.34 2.85 -2.43
CA GLY A 68 13.91 3.04 -2.64
C GLY A 68 13.43 2.97 -4.10
N GLY A 69 14.26 2.52 -5.05
CA GLY A 69 13.89 2.46 -6.47
C GLY A 69 13.56 3.83 -7.07
N HIS A 70 14.22 4.88 -6.59
CA HIS A 70 13.96 6.28 -6.91
C HIS A 70 12.56 6.81 -6.55
N SER A 71 11.81 6.12 -5.68
CA SER A 71 10.52 6.63 -5.19
C SER A 71 10.71 7.92 -4.39
N PRO A 72 10.17 9.07 -4.85
CA PRO A 72 10.32 10.36 -4.17
C PRO A 72 9.40 10.49 -2.94
N ASN A 73 8.35 9.67 -2.85
CA ASN A 73 7.35 9.74 -1.79
C ASN A 73 7.57 8.58 -0.81
N SER A 74 8.49 8.74 0.13
CA SER A 74 8.67 7.80 1.23
C SER A 74 7.97 8.27 2.49
N SER A 75 7.33 7.35 3.23
CA SER A 75 6.93 7.61 4.61
C SER A 75 8.15 7.88 5.50
N VAL A 76 7.95 8.47 6.69
CA VAL A 76 9.05 8.73 7.64
C VAL A 76 9.76 7.41 8.01
N THR A 77 8.99 6.34 8.23
CA THR A 77 9.51 5.00 8.51
C THR A 77 10.30 4.43 7.34
N GLU A 78 9.80 4.58 6.10
CA GLU A 78 10.55 4.17 4.91
C GLU A 78 11.87 4.94 4.76
N LEU A 79 11.85 6.25 5.04
CA LEU A 79 13.05 7.08 4.98
C LEU A 79 14.08 6.63 6.02
N GLN A 80 13.66 6.36 7.25
CA GLN A 80 14.52 5.83 8.31
C GLN A 80 15.15 4.49 7.92
N ASN A 81 14.35 3.55 7.39
CA ASN A 81 14.85 2.25 6.96
C ASN A 81 15.83 2.36 5.78
N ARG A 82 15.55 3.26 4.83
CA ARG A 82 16.46 3.54 3.71
C ARG A 82 17.77 4.17 4.20
N PHE A 83 17.74 5.05 5.19
CA PHE A 83 18.95 5.61 5.78
C PHE A 83 19.75 4.58 6.56
N ASN A 84 19.12 3.75 7.39
CA ASN A 84 19.81 2.66 8.09
C ASN A 84 20.50 1.71 7.09
N SER A 85 19.80 1.35 6.03
CA SER A 85 20.35 0.51 4.96
C SER A 85 21.50 1.19 4.21
N ALA A 86 21.38 2.50 3.96
CA ALA A 86 22.44 3.28 3.32
C ALA A 86 23.68 3.40 4.22
N MET A 87 23.51 3.60 5.53
CA MET A 87 24.61 3.64 6.50
C MET A 87 25.30 2.28 6.64
N ASN A 88 24.54 1.17 6.61
CA ASN A 88 25.13 -0.17 6.58
C ASN A 88 25.97 -0.38 5.30
N LEU A 89 25.51 0.12 4.15
CA LEU A 89 26.29 0.10 2.92
C LEU A 89 27.54 1.00 3.01
N ASP A 90 27.44 2.19 3.61
CA ASP A 90 28.59 3.05 3.89
C ASP A 90 29.65 2.32 4.70
N TYR A 91 29.23 1.66 5.79
CA TYR A 91 30.13 0.88 6.62
C TYR A 91 30.78 -0.28 5.84
N ILE A 92 30.01 -1.00 5.02
CA ILE A 92 30.55 -2.08 4.17
C ILE A 92 31.58 -1.53 3.18
N TYR A 93 31.30 -0.40 2.54
CA TYR A 93 32.24 0.21 1.59
C TYR A 93 33.44 0.87 2.26
N GLU A 94 33.32 1.27 3.52
CA GLU A 94 34.48 1.70 4.31
C GLU A 94 35.44 0.53 4.57
N GLN A 95 34.90 -0.67 4.85
CA GLN A 95 35.69 -1.89 5.03
C GLN A 95 36.16 -2.50 3.69
N HIS A 96 35.37 -2.35 2.63
CA HIS A 96 35.62 -2.87 1.28
C HIS A 96 35.48 -1.77 0.22
N PRO A 97 36.41 -0.80 0.16
CA PRO A 97 36.33 0.32 -0.79
C PRO A 97 36.28 -0.11 -2.25
N GLU A 98 36.83 -1.28 -2.57
CA GLU A 98 36.84 -1.87 -3.91
C GLU A 98 35.45 -2.35 -4.38
N TRP A 99 34.47 -2.49 -3.47
CA TRP A 99 33.09 -2.84 -3.82
C TRP A 99 32.25 -1.63 -4.20
N GLU A 100 32.67 -0.42 -3.83
CA GLU A 100 31.93 0.80 -4.16
C GLU A 100 32.29 1.29 -5.57
N ARG A 101 31.31 1.26 -6.47
CA ARG A 101 31.46 1.96 -7.75
C ARG A 101 31.27 3.47 -7.54
N LYS A 102 32.38 4.19 -7.35
CA LYS A 102 32.35 5.66 -7.18
C LYS A 102 31.68 6.35 -8.39
N PRO A 103 30.74 7.30 -8.17
CA PRO A 103 30.06 8.01 -9.25
C PRO A 103 31.05 8.82 -10.12
N ARG A 104 30.84 8.80 -11.44
CA ARG A 104 31.69 9.54 -12.39
C ARG A 104 31.39 11.04 -12.31
N ARG A 105 32.43 11.85 -12.11
CA ARG A 105 32.34 13.28 -12.46
C ARG A 105 32.33 13.44 -13.98
N LEU A 106 31.25 14.00 -14.52
CA LEU A 106 31.09 14.18 -15.96
C LEU A 106 31.81 15.44 -16.48
N SER A 107 32.00 16.46 -15.64
CA SER A 107 32.75 17.68 -15.96
C SER A 107 33.05 18.50 -14.69
N MET A 108 34.27 19.07 -14.58
CA MET A 108 34.58 20.12 -13.61
C MET A 108 34.75 21.45 -14.35
N PHE A 109 33.62 22.08 -14.72
CA PHE A 109 33.63 23.32 -15.52
C PHE A 109 33.33 24.59 -14.69
N ARG A 110 33.10 24.47 -13.38
CA ARG A 110 32.72 25.60 -12.49
C ARG A 110 33.33 25.45 -11.10
N MET A 111 33.71 26.57 -10.47
CA MET A 111 34.15 26.60 -9.06
C MET A 111 33.16 25.97 -8.07
N ARG A 112 31.86 25.92 -8.42
CA ARG A 112 30.82 25.25 -7.62
C ARG A 112 30.86 23.72 -7.66
N HIS A 113 31.86 23.11 -8.30
CA HIS A 113 32.09 21.66 -8.26
C HIS A 113 33.33 21.32 -7.40
N VAL A 114 33.98 22.33 -6.80
CA VAL A 114 35.17 22.20 -5.95
C VAL A 114 34.79 21.76 -4.54
N ASP A 115 33.57 22.04 -4.11
CA ASP A 115 32.94 21.53 -2.88
C ASP A 115 32.87 19.99 -2.87
N HIS A 116 32.65 19.35 -4.02
CA HIS A 116 32.61 17.90 -4.16
C HIS A 116 33.98 17.18 -4.06
N LEU A 117 35.06 17.88 -3.70
CA LEU A 117 36.41 17.31 -3.67
C LEU A 117 36.72 16.68 -2.31
N ARG A 118 37.02 15.38 -2.34
CA ARG A 118 37.55 14.66 -1.18
C ARG A 118 38.95 15.15 -0.81
N PRO A 119 39.36 15.05 0.47
CA PRO A 119 40.68 15.46 0.93
C PRO A 119 41.85 14.89 0.11
N GLU A 120 41.72 13.65 -0.37
CA GLU A 120 42.73 12.96 -1.19
C GLU A 120 43.07 13.68 -2.51
N HIS A 121 42.20 14.55 -3.00
CA HIS A 121 42.44 15.29 -4.25
C HIS A 121 43.26 16.57 -4.05
N PHE A 122 43.45 17.01 -2.80
CA PHE A 122 44.22 18.22 -2.51
C PHE A 122 45.66 17.84 -2.14
N LYS A 123 46.61 18.56 -2.73
CA LYS A 123 48.03 18.44 -2.37
C LYS A 123 48.39 19.17 -1.07
N ALA A 124 47.53 20.08 -0.63
CA ALA A 124 47.76 20.90 0.56
C ALA A 124 47.22 20.22 1.83
N GLU A 125 47.74 20.62 2.99
CA GLU A 125 47.18 20.24 4.27
C GLU A 125 45.79 20.87 4.46
N LEU A 126 44.78 20.03 4.65
CA LEU A 126 43.37 20.44 4.71
C LEU A 126 42.77 20.33 6.11
N ARG A 127 43.52 19.81 7.08
CA ARG A 127 43.05 19.72 8.46
C ARG A 127 42.88 21.12 9.03
N ALA A 128 41.74 21.36 9.68
CA ALA A 128 41.42 22.66 10.26
C ALA A 128 42.43 23.10 11.35
N ASP A 129 43.07 22.15 12.04
CA ASP A 129 44.08 22.39 13.07
C ASP A 129 45.37 23.01 12.53
N SER A 130 45.73 22.72 11.29
CA SER A 130 46.91 23.25 10.60
C SER A 130 46.74 24.69 10.14
N CYS A 131 45.51 25.21 10.13
CA CYS A 131 45.19 26.53 9.62
C CYS A 131 45.35 27.59 10.72
N ASN A 132 46.48 28.30 10.71
CA ASN A 132 46.63 29.51 11.52
C ASN A 132 45.93 30.69 10.84
N LEU A 133 44.64 30.86 11.12
CA LEU A 133 43.80 31.92 10.56
C LEU A 133 44.41 33.31 10.71
N GLN A 134 45.08 33.59 11.83
CA GLN A 134 45.72 34.88 12.06
C GLN A 134 46.92 35.10 11.14
N ALA A 135 47.76 34.08 10.94
CA ALA A 135 48.89 34.13 10.03
C ALA A 135 48.41 34.28 8.57
N CYS A 136 47.41 33.48 8.16
CA CYS A 136 46.80 33.57 6.84
C CYS A 136 46.20 34.95 6.58
N TRP A 137 45.49 35.52 7.56
CA TRP A 137 44.94 36.87 7.48
C TRP A 137 46.02 37.93 7.30
N LYS A 138 47.04 37.93 8.17
CA LYS A 138 48.17 38.87 8.08
C LYS A 138 48.88 38.77 6.73
N ALA A 139 49.12 37.56 6.24
CA ALA A 139 49.73 37.33 4.94
C ALA A 139 48.83 37.80 3.77
N GLY A 140 47.52 37.64 3.90
CA GLY A 140 46.52 38.17 2.96
C GLY A 140 46.52 39.69 2.91
N VAL A 141 46.46 40.35 4.07
CA VAL A 141 46.53 41.82 4.18
C VAL A 141 47.83 42.35 3.59
N ALA A 142 48.98 41.77 3.96
CA ALA A 142 50.27 42.19 3.42
C ALA A 142 50.34 42.06 1.88
N ARG A 143 49.81 40.96 1.32
CA ARG A 143 49.72 40.78 -0.15
C ARG A 143 48.79 41.79 -0.80
N ALA A 144 47.61 42.05 -0.21
CA ALA A 144 46.66 43.01 -0.74
C ALA A 144 47.24 44.43 -0.75
N GLU A 145 47.87 44.86 0.34
CA GLU A 145 48.57 46.14 0.42
C GLU A 145 49.69 46.25 -0.62
N ALA A 146 50.50 45.18 -0.78
CA ALA A 146 51.56 45.16 -1.79
C ALA A 146 51.03 45.29 -3.22
N ILE A 147 49.89 44.66 -3.53
CA ILE A 147 49.21 44.78 -4.82
C ILE A 147 48.67 46.20 -5.02
N LEU A 148 47.98 46.78 -4.03
CA LEU A 148 47.45 48.13 -4.13
C LEU A 148 48.56 49.17 -4.36
N ARG A 149 49.68 49.04 -3.62
CA ARG A 149 50.88 49.85 -3.83
C ARG A 149 51.45 49.67 -5.24
N LYS A 150 51.52 48.43 -5.74
CA LYS A 150 52.03 48.13 -7.09
C LYS A 150 51.23 48.82 -8.20
N TYR A 151 49.91 48.96 -8.06
CA TYR A 151 49.04 49.55 -9.08
C TYR A 151 48.72 51.04 -8.84
N ASN A 152 49.46 51.70 -7.93
CA ASN A 152 49.35 53.13 -7.67
C ASN A 152 47.92 53.60 -7.35
N ALA A 153 47.13 52.74 -6.70
CA ALA A 153 45.86 53.16 -6.13
C ALA A 153 46.19 54.14 -4.99
N GLU A 154 45.97 55.44 -5.21
CA GLU A 154 46.33 56.56 -4.30
C GLU A 154 45.70 56.49 -2.89
N MET A 155 45.01 55.41 -2.55
CA MET A 155 44.52 55.16 -1.21
C MET A 155 45.59 54.40 -0.41
N GLU A 156 46.18 55.09 0.57
CA GLU A 156 46.90 54.47 1.68
C GLU A 156 45.88 53.69 2.54
N VAL A 157 45.42 52.53 2.06
CA VAL A 157 44.44 51.70 2.76
C VAL A 157 45.16 50.83 3.76
N SER A 158 45.21 51.29 5.01
CA SER A 158 45.41 50.39 6.15
C SER A 158 44.14 49.59 6.36
N PHE A 159 44.14 48.30 5.99
CA PHE A 159 42.99 47.43 6.22
C PHE A 159 42.65 47.31 7.72
N VAL A 160 43.66 47.42 8.57
CA VAL A 160 43.48 47.46 10.02
C VAL A 160 42.65 48.67 10.43
N ASP A 161 42.94 49.85 9.90
CA ASP A 161 42.19 51.06 10.23
C ASP A 161 40.85 51.13 9.50
N LEU A 162 40.75 50.53 8.32
CA LEU A 162 39.51 50.36 7.59
C LEU A 162 38.52 49.55 8.43
N PHE A 163 38.91 48.36 8.91
CA PHE A 163 38.03 47.45 9.65
C PHE A 163 37.82 47.84 11.13
N LYS A 164 38.55 48.84 11.65
CA LYS A 164 38.20 49.47 12.94
C LYS A 164 36.97 50.37 12.84
N ARG A 165 36.59 50.83 11.65
CA ARG A 165 35.41 51.69 11.48
C ARG A 165 34.15 50.88 11.77
N LYS A 166 33.12 51.56 12.28
CA LYS A 166 31.83 50.91 12.52
C LYS A 166 31.21 50.53 11.18
N ASP A 167 30.59 49.35 11.12
CA ASP A 167 29.90 48.78 9.97
C ASP A 167 30.77 48.35 8.78
N THR A 168 32.10 48.49 8.86
CA THR A 168 33.04 48.02 7.83
C THR A 168 33.67 46.68 8.20
N ASP A 169 33.76 45.76 7.25
CA ASP A 169 34.51 44.50 7.36
C ASP A 169 35.02 44.06 5.98
N LEU A 170 35.63 42.87 5.88
CA LEU A 170 36.15 42.33 4.62
C LEU A 170 35.09 42.28 3.50
N MET A 171 33.84 41.97 3.85
CA MET A 171 32.71 41.85 2.92
C MET A 171 31.97 43.19 2.73
N ARG A 172 32.28 44.19 3.57
CA ARG A 172 31.71 45.53 3.57
C ARG A 172 32.83 46.57 3.72
N PRO A 173 33.80 46.64 2.79
CA PRO A 173 34.97 47.51 2.94
C PRO A 173 34.59 49.00 3.05
N PHE A 174 33.42 49.38 2.53
CA PHE A 174 32.88 50.74 2.59
C PHE A 174 31.73 50.92 3.58
N GLY A 175 31.43 49.89 4.38
CA GLY A 175 30.30 49.87 5.30
C GLY A 175 29.00 49.35 4.67
N GLY A 176 27.89 49.47 5.40
CA GLY A 176 26.54 49.26 4.87
C GLY A 176 25.99 47.83 4.99
N LYS A 177 25.02 47.50 4.11
CA LYS A 177 24.38 46.18 4.09
C LYS A 177 25.28 45.14 3.43
N TYR A 178 25.23 43.91 3.93
CA TYR A 178 25.99 42.79 3.38
C TYR A 178 25.56 42.53 1.92
N PRO A 179 26.48 42.44 0.94
CA PRO A 179 26.13 42.26 -0.47
C PRO A 179 25.20 41.07 -0.74
N ALA A 180 25.37 39.95 -0.02
CA ALA A 180 24.53 38.76 -0.19
C ALA A 180 23.14 38.83 0.47
N ILE A 181 22.85 39.87 1.27
CA ILE A 181 21.55 40.06 1.96
C ILE A 181 20.74 41.18 1.29
N SER A 182 21.35 41.96 0.40
CA SER A 182 20.65 42.98 -0.36
C SER A 182 19.66 42.33 -1.32
N THR A 183 18.37 42.63 -1.15
CA THR A 183 17.33 42.34 -2.16
C THR A 183 17.46 43.25 -3.38
N GLU A 184 18.23 44.34 -3.27
CA GLU A 184 18.59 45.17 -4.41
C GLU A 184 19.67 44.47 -5.22
N VAL A 185 19.43 44.34 -6.53
CA VAL A 185 20.35 43.78 -7.52
C VAL A 185 21.72 44.44 -7.36
N ASP A 186 22.75 43.61 -7.17
CA ASP A 186 24.14 44.04 -7.07
C ASP A 186 24.49 44.95 -8.25
N ARG A 187 24.72 46.24 -7.99
CA ARG A 187 24.97 47.23 -9.04
C ARG A 187 26.27 46.97 -9.80
N SER A 188 27.20 46.18 -9.23
CA SER A 188 28.41 45.74 -9.93
C SER A 188 28.13 44.66 -11.00
N MET A 189 27.06 43.88 -10.84
CA MET A 189 26.58 42.90 -11.83
C MET A 189 25.83 43.54 -13.01
N VAL A 190 25.21 44.70 -12.78
CA VAL A 190 24.43 45.42 -13.82
C VAL A 190 25.35 46.05 -14.87
N ALA A 191 26.55 46.50 -14.48
CA ALA A 191 27.54 46.98 -15.44
C ALA A 191 28.19 45.84 -16.25
N ALA A 192 28.41 44.67 -15.64
CA ALA A 192 29.01 43.52 -16.30
C ALA A 192 28.11 42.89 -17.38
N SER A 193 26.78 43.00 -17.23
CA SER A 193 25.79 42.44 -18.16
C SER A 193 25.53 43.30 -19.41
N GLN A 194 26.12 44.50 -19.49
CA GLN A 194 26.08 45.35 -20.68
C GLN A 194 27.38 45.32 -21.50
N LEU A 195 28.40 44.57 -21.06
CA LEU A 195 29.59 44.33 -21.87
C LEU A 195 29.34 43.10 -22.77
N PRO A 196 29.63 43.17 -24.08
CA PRO A 196 29.53 42.01 -24.95
C PRO A 196 30.38 40.85 -24.43
N ASP A 197 29.83 39.63 -24.48
CA ASP A 197 30.37 38.35 -23.97
C ASP A 197 31.81 37.98 -24.42
N THR A 198 32.46 38.80 -25.25
CA THR A 198 33.81 38.57 -25.77
C THR A 198 34.93 38.92 -24.80
N SER A 199 34.66 39.58 -23.66
CA SER A 199 35.70 39.97 -22.70
C SER A 199 35.93 39.01 -21.53
N ALA A 200 35.02 38.06 -21.26
CA ALA A 200 35.16 37.14 -20.12
C ALA A 200 36.34 36.16 -20.26
N SER A 201 36.66 35.72 -21.48
CA SER A 201 37.86 34.89 -21.73
C SER A 201 39.18 35.64 -21.58
N ARG A 202 39.19 36.98 -21.52
CA ARG A 202 40.43 37.77 -21.53
C ARG A 202 40.90 38.21 -20.14
N LEU A 203 40.05 38.09 -19.12
CA LEU A 203 40.39 38.51 -17.74
C LEU A 203 41.06 37.42 -16.90
N GLU A 204 40.96 36.14 -17.28
CA GLU A 204 41.68 35.05 -16.58
C GLU A 204 43.19 35.02 -16.88
N GLU A 205 43.65 35.69 -17.94
CA GLU A 205 45.05 35.66 -18.39
C GLU A 205 45.98 36.64 -17.65
N THR A 206 45.45 37.51 -16.78
CA THR A 206 46.25 38.55 -16.09
C THR A 206 46.42 38.35 -14.59
N ALA A 207 45.88 37.26 -14.02
CA ALA A 207 46.14 36.89 -12.63
C ALA A 207 47.55 36.28 -12.48
N ASN A 208 48.47 37.09 -11.97
CA ASN A 208 49.86 36.76 -11.63
C ASN A 208 49.97 35.38 -10.92
N PRO A 209 50.91 34.48 -11.29
CA PRO A 209 50.93 33.06 -10.91
C PRO A 209 51.49 32.79 -9.50
N GLY A 210 51.21 33.67 -8.53
CA GLY A 210 51.63 33.49 -7.14
C GLY A 210 50.65 32.59 -6.39
N GLU A 211 50.98 31.29 -6.28
CA GLU A 211 50.29 30.26 -5.49
C GLU A 211 48.80 30.11 -5.81
N LYS A 212 48.50 29.71 -7.05
CA LYS A 212 47.25 28.97 -7.30
C LYS A 212 47.29 27.73 -6.40
N ILE A 213 46.17 27.40 -5.75
CA ILE A 213 45.92 26.03 -5.27
C ILE A 213 46.11 25.15 -6.51
N SER A 214 47.31 24.59 -6.69
CA SER A 214 47.74 23.93 -7.92
C SER A 214 47.15 22.53 -7.96
N MET A 215 45.82 22.47 -8.06
CA MET A 215 45.14 21.26 -8.47
C MET A 215 45.20 21.20 -9.99
N ASP A 216 45.96 20.24 -10.49
CA ASP A 216 46.02 19.92 -11.90
C ASP A 216 44.82 19.03 -12.23
N PHE A 217 43.70 19.70 -12.55
CA PHE A 217 42.43 19.05 -12.81
C PHE A 217 42.50 18.11 -14.01
N ASP A 218 43.30 18.45 -15.04
CA ASP A 218 43.45 17.65 -16.24
C ASP A 218 44.17 16.33 -15.93
N THR A 219 45.22 16.37 -15.11
CA THR A 219 45.92 15.17 -14.65
C THR A 219 45.02 14.28 -13.78
N LEU A 220 44.19 14.87 -12.92
CA LEU A 220 43.26 14.11 -12.08
C LEU A 220 42.21 13.38 -12.93
N ILE A 221 41.58 14.08 -13.89
CA ILE A 221 40.62 13.48 -14.82
C ILE A 221 41.30 12.39 -15.68
N ALA A 222 42.53 12.62 -16.14
CA ALA A 222 43.29 11.64 -16.91
C ALA A 222 43.58 10.36 -16.10
N SER A 223 43.94 10.49 -14.81
CA SER A 223 44.15 9.33 -13.94
C SER A 223 42.88 8.52 -13.68
N GLU A 224 41.73 9.17 -13.46
CA GLU A 224 40.42 8.50 -13.29
C GLU A 224 40.01 7.77 -14.58
N LEU A 225 40.33 8.33 -15.75
CA LEU A 225 40.10 7.67 -17.03
C LEU A 225 41.02 6.47 -17.25
N ALA A 226 42.31 6.58 -16.90
CA ALA A 226 43.28 5.49 -17.03
C ALA A 226 42.94 4.30 -16.13
N GLN A 227 42.57 4.55 -14.87
CA GLN A 227 42.13 3.49 -13.95
C GLN A 227 40.93 2.70 -14.51
N ARG A 228 40.02 3.38 -15.23
CA ARG A 228 38.89 2.72 -15.88
C ARG A 228 39.24 1.88 -17.09
N VAL A 229 40.24 2.30 -17.87
CA VAL A 229 40.73 1.46 -18.96
C VAL A 229 41.24 0.14 -18.37
N ALA A 230 42.01 0.22 -17.28
CA ALA A 230 42.46 -0.97 -16.55
C ALA A 230 41.30 -1.81 -15.96
N GLU A 231 40.28 -1.19 -15.34
CA GLU A 231 39.10 -1.90 -14.80
C GLU A 231 38.22 -2.51 -15.91
N SER A 232 38.14 -1.87 -17.08
CA SER A 232 37.38 -2.39 -18.24
C SER A 232 38.11 -3.57 -18.90
N GLU A 233 39.43 -3.61 -18.82
CA GLU A 233 40.26 -4.71 -19.30
C GLU A 233 40.19 -5.95 -18.39
N ALA A 234 39.82 -5.78 -17.11
CA ALA A 234 39.59 -6.89 -16.17
C ALA A 234 38.34 -7.75 -16.48
N GLY A 235 37.60 -7.43 -17.54
CA GLY A 235 36.42 -8.16 -17.99
C GLY A 235 35.14 -7.75 -17.25
N PRO A 236 33.96 -7.83 -17.91
CA PRO A 236 32.71 -7.45 -17.26
C PRO A 236 32.42 -8.43 -16.12
N HIS A 237 32.32 -7.92 -14.89
CA HIS A 237 31.81 -8.72 -13.77
C HIS A 237 30.47 -9.34 -14.16
N SER A 238 30.43 -10.67 -14.27
CA SER A 238 29.19 -11.37 -14.60
C SER A 238 28.16 -11.12 -13.50
N VAL A 239 26.95 -10.77 -13.91
CA VAL A 239 25.79 -10.66 -13.01
C VAL A 239 25.28 -12.05 -12.59
N PHE A 240 25.79 -13.10 -13.24
CA PHE A 240 25.52 -14.48 -12.95
C PHE A 240 26.67 -15.12 -12.17
N ALA A 241 26.34 -16.06 -11.30
CA ALA A 241 27.26 -16.96 -10.64
C ALA A 241 26.89 -18.40 -11.02
N GLU A 242 27.91 -19.22 -11.17
CA GLU A 242 27.77 -20.65 -11.42
C GLU A 242 27.38 -21.36 -10.11
N ILE A 243 26.30 -22.15 -10.13
CA ILE A 243 25.73 -22.74 -8.91
C ILE A 243 26.09 -24.22 -8.72
N ASP A 244 26.56 -24.87 -9.78
CA ASP A 244 26.90 -26.28 -9.79
C ASP A 244 28.02 -26.58 -10.80
N ALA A 245 28.56 -27.79 -10.75
CA ALA A 245 29.67 -28.22 -11.59
C ALA A 245 29.27 -28.36 -13.07
N GLU A 246 27.97 -28.39 -13.35
CA GLU A 246 27.38 -28.48 -14.68
C GLU A 246 27.32 -27.11 -15.40
N GLY A 247 27.74 -26.03 -14.73
CA GLY A 247 27.81 -24.71 -15.34
C GLY A 247 26.50 -23.93 -15.30
N HIS A 248 25.53 -24.32 -14.47
CA HIS A 248 24.28 -23.58 -14.41
C HIS A 248 24.51 -22.19 -13.82
N LEU A 249 24.09 -21.18 -14.59
CA LEU A 249 24.23 -19.78 -14.22
C LEU A 249 22.97 -19.29 -13.50
N CYS A 250 23.10 -18.90 -12.24
CA CYS A 250 22.07 -18.21 -11.49
C CYS A 250 22.43 -16.74 -11.32
N HIS A 251 21.43 -15.86 -11.37
CA HIS A 251 21.67 -14.45 -11.13
C HIS A 251 22.11 -14.24 -9.67
N LYS A 252 23.21 -13.53 -9.42
CA LYS A 252 23.78 -13.33 -8.06
C LYS A 252 22.74 -12.82 -7.05
N LYS A 253 21.88 -11.90 -7.48
CA LYS A 253 20.74 -11.40 -6.68
C LYS A 253 19.76 -12.50 -6.23
N THR A 254 19.51 -13.50 -7.07
CA THR A 254 18.63 -14.63 -6.73
C THR A 254 19.29 -15.51 -5.68
N LEU A 255 20.60 -15.79 -5.82
CA LEU A 255 21.35 -16.57 -4.83
C LEU A 255 21.36 -15.94 -3.45
N VAL A 256 21.73 -14.66 -3.37
CA VAL A 256 21.70 -13.90 -2.11
C VAL A 256 20.31 -13.95 -1.49
N ARG A 257 19.25 -13.74 -2.28
CA ARG A 257 17.90 -13.79 -1.74
C ARG A 257 17.49 -15.17 -1.23
N THR A 258 17.74 -16.23 -1.99
CA THR A 258 17.37 -17.59 -1.58
C THR A 258 18.13 -18.03 -0.33
N LEU A 259 19.39 -17.60 -0.18
CA LEU A 259 20.21 -17.95 0.99
C LEU A 259 19.84 -17.15 2.24
N PHE A 260 19.43 -15.88 2.08
CA PHE A 260 19.24 -14.97 3.21
C PHE A 260 17.76 -14.59 3.51
N ASP A 261 16.80 -14.87 2.62
CA ASP A 261 15.36 -14.56 2.80
C ASP A 261 14.52 -15.85 2.91
N THR A 262 14.55 -16.46 4.10
CA THR A 262 13.83 -17.71 4.42
C THR A 262 12.30 -17.53 4.48
N THR A 263 11.81 -16.30 4.42
CA THR A 263 10.38 -15.96 4.55
C THR A 263 9.58 -16.05 3.25
N ILE A 264 10.27 -16.24 2.12
CA ILE A 264 9.62 -16.26 0.80
C ILE A 264 9.40 -17.69 0.34
N ASP A 265 8.15 -18.14 0.47
CA ASP A 265 7.66 -19.28 -0.28
C ASP A 265 7.37 -18.83 -1.73
N ALA A 266 8.41 -18.85 -2.56
CA ALA A 266 8.30 -18.49 -3.97
C ALA A 266 7.29 -19.38 -4.70
N HIS A 267 7.07 -20.62 -4.24
CA HIS A 267 6.20 -21.59 -4.90
C HIS A 267 4.71 -21.25 -4.75
N SER A 268 4.29 -20.64 -3.64
CA SER A 268 2.88 -20.25 -3.41
C SER A 268 2.52 -18.85 -3.95
N SER A 269 3.49 -18.09 -4.45
CA SER A 269 3.24 -16.74 -4.99
C SER A 269 2.30 -16.77 -6.22
N HIS A 270 1.28 -15.90 -6.25
CA HIS A 270 0.40 -15.76 -7.43
C HIS A 270 1.09 -15.08 -8.63
N ASP A 271 2.17 -14.35 -8.39
CA ASP A 271 2.99 -13.73 -9.43
C ASP A 271 3.89 -14.78 -10.12
N ARG A 272 3.70 -14.95 -11.44
CA ARG A 272 4.45 -15.90 -12.28
C ARG A 272 5.94 -15.60 -12.30
N LEU A 273 6.35 -14.33 -12.37
CA LEU A 273 7.77 -13.97 -12.37
C LEU A 273 8.40 -14.27 -11.02
N ASN A 274 7.68 -13.99 -9.93
CA ASN A 274 8.15 -14.32 -8.59
C ASN A 274 8.25 -15.84 -8.35
N ARG A 275 7.31 -16.65 -8.90
CA ARG A 275 7.39 -18.12 -8.86
C ARG A 275 8.55 -18.69 -9.66
N VAL A 276 8.78 -18.17 -10.86
CA VAL A 276 9.74 -18.77 -11.81
C VAL A 276 11.16 -18.22 -11.61
N ARG A 277 11.31 -16.99 -11.13
CA ARG A 277 12.61 -16.29 -11.04
C ARG A 277 12.98 -15.84 -9.63
N GLY A 278 12.08 -15.92 -8.65
CA GLY A 278 12.29 -15.37 -7.30
C GLY A 278 12.24 -13.83 -7.21
N PHE A 279 11.86 -13.13 -8.28
CA PHE A 279 11.69 -11.68 -8.29
C PHE A 279 10.68 -11.18 -9.34
N THR A 280 10.17 -9.96 -9.14
CA THR A 280 9.23 -9.28 -10.05
C THR A 280 9.97 -8.25 -10.92
N ILE A 281 9.49 -8.01 -12.15
CA ILE A 281 10.04 -6.96 -13.03
C ILE A 281 9.66 -5.60 -12.44
N GLY A 282 10.67 -4.78 -12.13
CA GLY A 282 10.53 -3.48 -11.46
C GLY A 282 11.15 -3.43 -10.06
N GLY A 283 11.60 -4.57 -9.53
CA GLY A 283 11.79 -4.70 -8.08
C GLY A 283 10.42 -4.64 -7.42
N LYS A 284 10.16 -5.50 -6.44
CA LYS A 284 9.07 -5.15 -5.53
C LYS A 284 9.47 -3.79 -4.95
N SER A 285 8.58 -2.81 -5.02
CA SER A 285 8.66 -1.70 -4.08
C SER A 285 8.98 -2.32 -2.72
N TRP A 286 10.02 -1.83 -2.05
CA TRP A 286 10.35 -2.25 -0.68
C TRP A 286 9.18 -1.99 0.28
N THR A 287 8.03 -1.49 -0.19
CA THR A 287 6.69 -1.63 0.41
C THR A 287 6.22 -3.09 0.52
N ARG A 288 7.09 -4.03 0.92
CA ARG A 288 6.66 -5.07 1.85
C ARG A 288 6.69 -4.44 3.25
N GLU A 289 5.94 -3.35 3.43
CA GLU A 289 5.69 -2.72 4.73
C GLU A 289 4.85 -3.62 5.65
N ASP A 290 4.30 -4.74 5.16
CA ASP A 290 3.65 -5.74 6.01
C ASP A 290 4.59 -6.87 6.48
N SER A 291 5.88 -6.81 6.13
CA SER A 291 6.92 -7.61 6.77
C SER A 291 7.98 -6.66 7.28
N LEU A 292 7.55 -5.72 8.11
CA LEU A 292 8.40 -5.37 9.24
C LEU A 292 8.76 -6.69 9.91
N ASP A 293 10.03 -7.03 9.90
CA ASP A 293 10.66 -7.46 11.14
C ASP A 293 10.35 -6.33 12.11
N GLY A 294 9.22 -6.47 12.80
CA GLY A 294 8.79 -5.45 13.74
C GLY A 294 9.92 -5.28 14.74
N GLU A 295 10.05 -4.07 15.26
CA GLU A 295 10.01 -4.01 16.72
C GLU A 295 8.96 -5.04 17.14
N GLN A 296 9.36 -6.06 17.92
CA GLN A 296 8.45 -7.11 18.37
C GLN A 296 7.28 -6.43 19.06
N VAL A 297 6.24 -6.13 18.28
CA VAL A 297 5.04 -5.51 18.81
C VAL A 297 4.43 -6.63 19.63
N SER A 298 4.41 -6.43 20.96
CA SER A 298 4.08 -7.49 21.89
C SER A 298 2.76 -8.15 21.45
N PRO A 299 2.71 -9.49 21.30
CA PRO A 299 1.50 -10.23 21.01
C PRO A 299 0.36 -9.90 21.98
N GLU A 300 0.68 -9.44 23.19
CA GLU A 300 -0.28 -9.02 24.22
C GLU A 300 -1.05 -7.76 23.83
N THR A 301 -0.41 -6.85 23.08
CA THR A 301 -0.99 -5.54 22.72
C THR A 301 -1.61 -5.54 21.32
N HIS A 302 -1.13 -6.41 20.43
CA HIS A 302 -1.55 -6.44 19.03
C HIS A 302 -1.89 -7.86 18.56
N PHE A 303 -2.86 -7.94 17.66
CA PHE A 303 -3.20 -9.14 16.92
C PHE A 303 -2.60 -9.09 15.53
N GLN A 304 -1.84 -10.12 15.18
CA GLN A 304 -0.97 -10.15 14.01
C GLN A 304 -1.27 -11.32 13.08
N LEU A 305 -0.69 -11.27 11.88
CA LEU A 305 -0.69 -12.42 10.97
C LEU A 305 -0.07 -13.63 11.65
N GLY A 306 -0.71 -14.80 11.48
CA GLY A 306 -0.31 -16.04 12.11
C GLY A 306 -0.83 -16.26 13.52
N ASN A 307 -1.35 -15.25 14.23
CA ASN A 307 -2.02 -15.46 15.52
C ASN A 307 -3.27 -16.33 15.36
N LEU A 308 -3.60 -17.04 16.44
CA LEU A 308 -4.77 -17.91 16.53
C LEU A 308 -5.97 -17.12 17.08
N PHE A 309 -7.13 -17.33 16.49
CA PHE A 309 -8.39 -16.73 16.93
C PHE A 309 -9.54 -17.74 16.83
N THR A 310 -10.60 -17.49 17.58
CA THR A 310 -11.88 -18.18 17.43
C THR A 310 -12.91 -17.27 16.79
N SER A 311 -13.84 -17.86 16.04
CA SER A 311 -15.00 -17.16 15.49
C SER A 311 -16.13 -18.15 15.22
N LEU A 312 -17.36 -17.67 15.08
CA LEU A 312 -18.51 -18.48 14.69
C LEU A 312 -18.64 -18.51 13.18
N ILE A 313 -18.79 -19.71 12.61
CA ILE A 313 -19.12 -19.87 11.19
C ILE A 313 -20.39 -20.69 11.02
N CYS A 314 -21.16 -20.38 9.98
CA CYS A 314 -22.30 -21.21 9.62
C CYS A 314 -21.83 -22.32 8.67
N HIS A 315 -22.00 -23.56 9.11
CA HIS A 315 -21.73 -24.75 8.31
C HIS A 315 -23.03 -25.48 7.99
N ASN A 316 -23.02 -26.22 6.88
CA ASN A 316 -24.20 -26.93 6.35
C ASN A 316 -25.44 -26.03 6.13
N GLY A 317 -25.24 -24.72 6.06
CA GLY A 317 -26.28 -23.69 5.92
C GLY A 317 -27.24 -23.51 7.10
N THR A 318 -27.18 -24.35 8.13
CA THR A 318 -28.21 -24.41 9.19
C THR A 318 -27.66 -24.41 10.61
N HIS A 319 -26.36 -24.60 10.79
CA HIS A 319 -25.73 -24.69 12.11
C HIS A 319 -24.59 -23.69 12.24
N LEU A 320 -24.42 -23.10 13.41
CA LEU A 320 -23.26 -22.31 13.79
C LEU A 320 -22.28 -23.20 14.52
N GLY A 321 -21.00 -23.20 14.13
CA GLY A 321 -19.93 -23.93 14.81
C GLY A 321 -18.77 -23.02 15.20
N LEU A 322 -18.08 -23.39 16.29
CA LEU A 322 -16.86 -22.71 16.73
C LEU A 322 -15.72 -23.08 15.79
N ALA A 323 -15.13 -22.10 15.12
CA ALA A 323 -13.92 -22.31 14.33
C ALA A 323 -12.71 -21.77 15.09
N VAL A 324 -11.72 -22.61 15.33
CA VAL A 324 -10.37 -22.17 15.73
C VAL A 324 -9.56 -21.99 14.46
N ALA A 325 -9.00 -20.79 14.25
CA ALA A 325 -8.39 -20.43 12.99
C ALA A 325 -7.06 -19.71 13.15
N LYS A 326 -6.16 -19.93 12.18
CA LYS A 326 -4.91 -19.19 12.04
C LYS A 326 -5.14 -17.98 11.13
N CYS A 327 -4.80 -16.78 11.61
CA CYS A 327 -4.87 -15.54 10.85
C CYS A 327 -3.93 -15.60 9.64
N THR A 328 -4.46 -15.34 8.45
CA THR A 328 -3.69 -15.33 7.18
C THR A 328 -3.74 -14.00 6.45
N ALA A 329 -4.72 -13.16 6.72
CA ALA A 329 -4.74 -11.78 6.24
C ALA A 329 -5.58 -10.89 7.16
N ILE A 330 -5.18 -9.63 7.26
CA ILE A 330 -5.94 -8.59 7.93
C ILE A 330 -6.18 -7.47 6.92
N LYS A 331 -7.41 -6.97 6.79
CA LYS A 331 -7.77 -5.93 5.82
C LYS A 331 -8.54 -4.81 6.49
N ARG A 332 -8.21 -3.56 6.16
CA ARG A 332 -8.89 -2.37 6.68
C ARG A 332 -10.08 -1.96 5.80
N GLY A 333 -11.23 -2.57 6.00
CA GLY A 333 -12.47 -2.18 5.34
C GLY A 333 -13.51 -3.29 5.38
N PRO A 334 -14.72 -3.04 4.86
CA PRO A 334 -15.76 -4.05 4.79
C PRO A 334 -15.30 -5.23 3.92
N LEU A 335 -15.85 -6.41 4.22
CA LEU A 335 -15.58 -7.66 3.51
C LEU A 335 -15.73 -7.46 1.98
N GLY A 336 -14.66 -7.74 1.23
CA GLY A 336 -14.63 -7.61 -0.23
C GLY A 336 -14.15 -6.25 -0.78
N SER A 337 -13.87 -5.26 0.07
CA SER A 337 -13.24 -4.01 -0.36
C SER A 337 -11.79 -4.25 -0.83
N LYS A 338 -11.31 -3.43 -1.79
CA LYS A 338 -9.91 -3.41 -2.24
C LYS A 338 -9.00 -2.66 -1.26
N SER A 339 -9.32 -2.72 0.03
CA SER A 339 -8.54 -2.05 1.05
C SER A 339 -7.16 -2.68 1.19
N PRO A 340 -6.16 -1.88 1.61
CA PRO A 340 -4.84 -2.41 1.91
C PRO A 340 -4.93 -3.48 3.01
N SER A 341 -4.07 -4.50 2.88
CA SER A 341 -3.79 -5.41 3.98
C SER A 341 -2.95 -4.68 5.03
N VAL A 342 -3.01 -5.17 6.27
CA VAL A 342 -2.10 -4.76 7.35
C VAL A 342 -1.52 -6.01 8.00
N SER A 343 -0.35 -5.89 8.64
CA SER A 343 0.31 -7.00 9.34
C SER A 343 -0.20 -7.22 10.78
N ALA A 344 -0.72 -6.17 11.42
CA ALA A 344 -1.15 -6.15 12.81
C ALA A 344 -2.31 -5.16 13.07
N ILE A 345 -3.08 -5.39 14.13
CA ILE A 345 -4.09 -4.46 14.67
C ILE A 345 -3.95 -4.40 16.20
N PRO A 346 -4.08 -3.22 16.83
CA PRO A 346 -4.25 -3.11 18.27
C PRO A 346 -5.43 -3.97 18.78
N ARG A 347 -5.24 -4.71 19.88
CA ARG A 347 -6.29 -5.64 20.36
C ARG A 347 -7.57 -4.94 20.82
N ASP A 348 -7.46 -3.73 21.34
CA ASP A 348 -8.58 -2.88 21.73
C ASP A 348 -9.47 -2.51 20.52
N GLU A 349 -8.88 -2.34 19.32
CA GLU A 349 -9.63 -2.07 18.09
C GLU A 349 -10.40 -3.30 17.57
N LEU A 350 -10.02 -4.53 17.93
CA LEU A 350 -10.69 -5.74 17.44
C LEU A 350 -12.15 -5.80 17.87
N HIS A 351 -12.40 -5.49 19.14
CA HIS A 351 -13.70 -5.67 19.79
C HIS A 351 -14.66 -4.48 19.61
N LEU A 352 -14.21 -3.38 19.00
CA LEU A 352 -15.07 -2.22 18.76
C LEU A 352 -16.22 -2.59 17.81
N PRO A 353 -17.50 -2.32 18.14
CA PRO A 353 -18.63 -2.62 17.24
C PRO A 353 -18.51 -1.99 15.84
N ALA A 354 -17.87 -0.83 15.77
CA ALA A 354 -17.59 -0.09 14.53
C ALA A 354 -16.20 -0.37 13.95
N SER A 355 -15.53 -1.45 14.37
CA SER A 355 -14.18 -1.77 13.92
C SER A 355 -14.14 -1.92 12.39
N PRO A 356 -13.22 -1.23 11.70
CA PRO A 356 -13.16 -1.23 10.25
C PRO A 356 -12.49 -2.49 9.69
N TYR A 357 -12.01 -3.42 10.52
CA TYR A 357 -11.17 -4.52 10.06
C TYR A 357 -11.97 -5.79 9.72
N THR A 358 -11.46 -6.50 8.73
CA THR A 358 -11.85 -7.85 8.37
C THR A 358 -10.64 -8.76 8.50
N ILE A 359 -10.79 -9.85 9.25
CA ILE A 359 -9.77 -10.86 9.50
C ILE A 359 -10.07 -12.07 8.63
N ALA A 360 -9.07 -12.56 7.90
CA ALA A 360 -9.16 -13.82 7.17
C ALA A 360 -8.32 -14.89 7.85
N GLY A 361 -8.83 -16.12 7.90
CA GLY A 361 -8.14 -17.23 8.54
C GLY A 361 -8.40 -18.57 7.87
N GLN A 362 -7.58 -19.54 8.26
CA GLN A 362 -7.75 -20.95 7.90
C GLN A 362 -8.11 -21.73 9.16
N ILE A 363 -9.18 -22.52 9.09
CA ILE A 363 -9.70 -23.26 10.24
C ILE A 363 -8.83 -24.48 10.49
N LEU A 364 -8.34 -24.63 11.73
CA LEU A 364 -7.57 -25.78 12.19
C LEU A 364 -8.48 -27.00 12.29
N ASP A 365 -8.03 -28.14 11.76
CA ASP A 365 -8.68 -29.43 11.99
C ASP A 365 -8.16 -30.03 13.31
N LEU A 366 -8.97 -29.92 14.36
CA LEU A 366 -8.61 -30.31 15.72
C LEU A 366 -9.12 -31.73 16.01
N MET A 367 -8.29 -32.50 16.71
CA MET A 367 -8.60 -33.85 17.16
C MET A 367 -8.51 -33.91 18.70
N PRO A 368 -9.41 -34.66 19.36
CA PRO A 368 -9.32 -34.88 20.80
C PRO A 368 -8.11 -35.77 21.10
N VAL A 369 -7.25 -35.34 22.01
CA VAL A 369 -6.02 -36.05 22.42
C VAL A 369 -6.29 -37.00 23.59
N SER A 370 -7.05 -36.52 24.58
CA SER A 370 -7.42 -37.28 25.78
C SER A 370 -8.93 -37.23 25.91
N THR A 371 -9.58 -38.38 26.11
CA THR A 371 -11.00 -38.44 26.48
C THR A 371 -11.21 -38.32 28.00
N ALA A 372 -10.13 -38.31 28.79
CA ALA A 372 -10.15 -38.07 30.23
C ALA A 372 -10.06 -36.57 30.55
N ASP A 373 -10.63 -36.16 31.68
CA ASP A 373 -10.63 -34.79 32.18
C ASP A 373 -9.22 -34.41 32.72
N PRO A 374 -8.55 -33.36 32.20
CA PRO A 374 -9.05 -32.40 31.21
C PRO A 374 -8.93 -32.87 29.75
N LEU A 375 -10.05 -32.77 29.02
CA LEU A 375 -10.11 -32.98 27.57
C LEU A 375 -9.25 -31.91 26.86
N LYS A 376 -8.33 -32.37 26.01
CA LYS A 376 -7.47 -31.52 25.17
C LYS A 376 -7.76 -31.74 23.70
N TRP A 377 -7.69 -30.67 22.93
CA TRP A 377 -7.85 -30.65 21.48
C TRP A 377 -6.54 -30.23 20.83
N ALA A 378 -5.97 -31.05 19.95
CA ALA A 378 -4.74 -30.71 19.25
C ALA A 378 -4.94 -30.66 17.74
N TRP A 379 -4.20 -29.76 17.10
CA TRP A 379 -4.23 -29.60 15.66
C TRP A 379 -3.49 -30.74 14.97
N ASN A 380 -4.11 -31.35 13.95
CA ASN A 380 -3.51 -32.47 13.21
C ASN A 380 -2.61 -32.06 12.04
N GLY A 381 -2.28 -30.77 11.94
CA GLY A 381 -1.50 -30.21 10.84
C GLY A 381 -2.29 -29.94 9.55
N LYS A 382 -3.59 -30.26 9.50
CA LYS A 382 -4.47 -30.04 8.34
C LYS A 382 -5.46 -28.90 8.60
N PHE A 383 -5.93 -28.28 7.52
CA PHE A 383 -6.97 -27.24 7.61
C PHE A 383 -8.30 -27.79 7.09
N VAL A 384 -9.40 -27.35 7.71
CA VAL A 384 -10.76 -27.70 7.28
C VAL A 384 -11.03 -27.08 5.91
N SER A 385 -11.59 -27.87 5.00
CA SER A 385 -12.01 -27.41 3.66
C SER A 385 -13.51 -27.18 3.62
N LEU A 386 -13.91 -26.03 3.09
CA LEU A 386 -15.29 -25.56 3.08
C LEU A 386 -15.78 -25.36 1.64
N SER A 387 -17.03 -25.75 1.38
CA SER A 387 -17.73 -25.43 0.13
C SER A 387 -18.60 -24.20 0.31
N LEU A 388 -18.33 -23.18 -0.52
CA LEU A 388 -19.14 -21.96 -0.58
C LEU A 388 -20.53 -22.21 -1.20
N THR A 389 -21.52 -21.49 -0.69
CA THR A 389 -22.86 -21.34 -1.29
C THR A 389 -22.72 -20.76 -2.70
N LYS A 390 -22.73 -21.64 -3.70
CA LYS A 390 -22.48 -21.37 -5.13
C LYS A 390 -22.89 -19.97 -5.61
N THR A 391 -21.92 -19.14 -5.98
CA THR A 391 -22.02 -18.40 -7.24
C THR A 391 -21.93 -19.44 -8.36
N LYS A 392 -22.83 -19.39 -9.36
CA LYS A 392 -22.96 -20.37 -10.46
C LYS A 392 -21.61 -20.94 -10.92
N LYS A 393 -21.38 -22.25 -10.73
CA LYS A 393 -20.24 -22.97 -11.30
C LYS A 393 -20.33 -22.93 -12.83
N VAL A 394 -19.34 -22.31 -13.47
CA VAL A 394 -18.98 -22.66 -14.85
C VAL A 394 -18.14 -23.93 -14.74
N ALA A 395 -18.64 -25.04 -15.27
CA ALA A 395 -17.91 -26.30 -15.31
C ALA A 395 -16.68 -26.16 -16.23
N GLY A 396 -15.48 -26.55 -15.76
CA GLY A 396 -14.35 -26.78 -16.67
C GLY A 396 -12.93 -26.38 -16.24
N LYS A 397 -12.65 -25.98 -15.00
CA LYS A 397 -11.25 -25.75 -14.55
C LYS A 397 -10.99 -26.25 -13.13
N ASP A 398 -10.68 -27.54 -13.02
CA ASP A 398 -10.24 -28.18 -11.78
C ASP A 398 -8.72 -28.11 -11.67
N GLU A 399 -8.22 -27.26 -10.77
CA GLU A 399 -7.02 -27.49 -9.92
C GLU A 399 -6.68 -26.24 -9.09
N ILE A 400 -6.90 -25.03 -9.61
CA ILE A 400 -6.57 -23.76 -8.92
C ILE A 400 -7.62 -23.40 -7.84
N SER A 401 -8.71 -24.16 -7.74
CA SER A 401 -9.82 -23.93 -6.78
C SER A 401 -9.53 -24.35 -5.35
N ARG A 402 -8.47 -25.14 -5.07
CA ARG A 402 -8.30 -25.78 -3.75
C ARG A 402 -7.99 -24.80 -2.61
N LEU A 403 -7.19 -23.76 -2.85
CA LEU A 403 -6.79 -22.81 -1.78
C LEU A 403 -7.93 -21.88 -1.33
N LYS A 404 -8.84 -21.50 -2.23
CA LYS A 404 -9.99 -20.64 -1.87
C LYS A 404 -10.98 -21.33 -0.95
N ASN A 405 -10.98 -22.66 -0.91
CA ASN A 405 -11.87 -23.43 -0.06
C ASN A 405 -11.37 -23.55 1.40
N LEU A 406 -10.13 -23.13 1.67
CA LEU A 406 -9.51 -23.22 3.00
C LEU A 406 -9.58 -21.91 3.79
N GLN A 407 -9.97 -20.81 3.15
CA GLN A 407 -9.97 -19.48 3.76
C GLN A 407 -11.38 -18.96 3.97
N PHE A 408 -11.62 -18.39 5.14
CA PHE A 408 -12.82 -17.60 5.43
C PHE A 408 -12.40 -16.22 5.92
N ALA A 409 -13.33 -15.28 5.91
CA ALA A 409 -13.09 -13.94 6.42
C ALA A 409 -14.29 -13.45 7.24
N VAL A 410 -13.98 -12.83 8.37
CA VAL A 410 -14.92 -12.36 9.39
C VAL A 410 -14.58 -10.93 9.79
N PRO A 411 -15.57 -10.08 10.07
CA PRO A 411 -15.33 -8.81 10.74
C PRO A 411 -14.60 -9.02 12.07
N SER A 412 -13.69 -8.12 12.43
CA SER A 412 -12.93 -8.25 13.68
C SER A 412 -13.76 -8.31 14.96
N PRO A 413 -14.96 -7.70 15.08
CA PRO A 413 -15.75 -7.83 16.29
C PRO A 413 -16.20 -9.28 16.54
N LEU A 414 -16.26 -10.12 15.51
CA LEU A 414 -16.65 -11.53 15.62
C LEU A 414 -15.47 -12.47 15.92
N ILE A 415 -14.29 -11.93 16.21
CA ILE A 415 -13.12 -12.74 16.56
C ILE A 415 -12.74 -12.59 18.04
N HIS A 416 -12.27 -13.69 18.63
CA HIS A 416 -11.62 -13.68 19.93
C HIS A 416 -10.22 -14.27 19.78
N PRO A 417 -9.14 -13.50 20.05
CA PRO A 417 -7.80 -14.05 20.11
C PRO A 417 -7.73 -15.21 21.11
N ILE A 418 -7.13 -16.33 20.71
CA ILE A 418 -6.96 -17.53 21.56
C ILE A 418 -5.50 -18.00 21.64
N HIS A 419 -4.57 -17.26 21.02
CA HIS A 419 -3.18 -17.67 20.91
C HIS A 419 -2.50 -17.90 22.28
N GLU A 420 -2.81 -17.08 23.28
CA GLU A 420 -2.27 -17.20 24.65
C GLU A 420 -2.71 -18.47 25.38
N LYS A 421 -3.82 -19.07 24.94
CA LYS A 421 -4.38 -20.31 25.49
C LYS A 421 -3.91 -21.55 24.72
N ALA A 422 -3.08 -21.37 23.69
CA ALA A 422 -2.54 -22.47 22.90
C ALA A 422 -1.23 -22.97 23.51
N GLU A 423 -1.19 -24.25 23.87
CA GLU A 423 0.03 -24.93 24.30
C GLU A 423 0.77 -25.49 23.07
N GLU A 424 2.06 -25.21 22.92
CA GLU A 424 2.87 -25.84 21.88
C GLU A 424 3.39 -27.19 22.40
N ILE A 425 2.92 -28.28 21.81
CA ILE A 425 3.23 -29.67 22.22
C ILE A 425 3.93 -30.41 21.09
N LEU A 426 4.70 -31.45 21.41
CA LEU A 426 5.27 -32.33 20.40
C LEU A 426 4.17 -33.25 19.84
N ALA A 427 4.14 -33.41 18.52
CA ALA A 427 3.16 -34.28 17.85
C ALA A 427 3.32 -35.76 18.28
N SER A 428 4.53 -36.17 18.66
CA SER A 428 4.83 -37.49 19.21
C SER A 428 4.10 -37.77 20.53
N ASP A 429 3.93 -36.75 21.37
CA ASP A 429 3.40 -36.90 22.73
C ASP A 429 1.89 -37.16 22.74
N VAL A 430 1.23 -36.90 21.61
CA VAL A 430 -0.22 -37.00 21.45
C VAL A 430 -0.64 -38.01 20.39
N GLU A 431 0.32 -38.79 19.88
CA GLU A 431 0.09 -39.83 18.85
C GLU A 431 -0.66 -39.33 17.60
N ILE A 432 -0.56 -38.04 17.30
CA ILE A 432 -1.22 -37.46 16.12
C ILE A 432 -0.27 -37.57 14.94
N ALA A 433 -0.77 -38.12 13.83
CA ALA A 433 -0.09 -38.12 12.54
C ALA A 433 -0.03 -36.69 11.96
N CYS A 434 0.84 -35.86 12.52
CA CYS A 434 1.14 -34.52 12.06
C CYS A 434 2.46 -34.55 11.27
N ALA A 435 2.52 -33.86 10.13
CA ALA A 435 3.76 -33.72 9.37
C ALA A 435 4.80 -32.81 10.06
N ARG A 436 4.43 -32.17 11.17
CA ARG A 436 5.27 -31.23 11.93
C ARG A 436 5.61 -31.83 13.28
N GLU A 437 6.83 -31.56 13.76
CA GLU A 437 7.29 -31.98 15.09
C GLU A 437 6.49 -31.35 16.21
N LYS A 438 6.05 -30.09 16.04
CA LYS A 438 5.26 -29.34 17.01
C LYS A 438 3.87 -29.00 16.49
N THR A 439 2.89 -29.01 17.38
CA THR A 439 1.52 -28.61 17.09
C THR A 439 0.91 -27.80 18.23
N TRP A 440 -0.26 -27.20 18.00
CA TRP A 440 -1.02 -26.46 19.01
C TRP A 440 -2.05 -27.37 19.67
N ALA A 441 -2.12 -27.31 21.00
CA ALA A 441 -3.18 -27.91 21.79
C ALA A 441 -3.95 -26.85 22.60
N PHE A 442 -5.22 -27.14 22.85
CA PHE A 442 -6.16 -26.29 23.59
C PHE A 442 -6.88 -27.13 24.64
N LEU A 443 -7.11 -26.56 25.81
CA LEU A 443 -8.01 -27.15 26.79
C LEU A 443 -9.46 -26.99 26.32
N ASP A 444 -10.30 -27.99 26.59
CA ASP A 444 -11.73 -27.91 26.26
C ASP A 444 -12.42 -26.73 26.97
N SER A 445 -12.07 -26.45 28.22
CA SER A 445 -12.56 -25.30 28.98
C SER A 445 -12.31 -23.96 28.26
N ASP A 446 -11.18 -23.82 27.58
CA ASP A 446 -10.83 -22.60 26.82
C ASP A 446 -11.65 -22.45 25.54
N LEU A 447 -11.94 -23.55 24.86
CA LEU A 447 -12.82 -23.57 23.69
C LEU A 447 -14.27 -23.29 24.10
N LEU A 448 -14.72 -23.86 25.22
CA LEU A 448 -16.04 -23.64 25.79
C LEU A 448 -16.24 -22.18 26.21
N GLU A 449 -15.27 -21.57 26.89
CA GLU A 449 -15.31 -20.14 27.21
C GLU A 449 -15.39 -19.29 25.93
N SER A 450 -14.59 -19.61 24.92
CA SER A 450 -14.58 -18.91 23.63
C SER A 450 -15.91 -19.05 22.88
N TRP A 451 -16.52 -20.23 22.94
CA TRP A 451 -17.85 -20.49 22.40
C TRP A 451 -18.91 -19.59 23.05
N TYR A 452 -18.98 -19.58 24.38
CA TYR A 452 -19.95 -18.74 25.10
C TYR A 452 -19.74 -17.25 24.87
N LYS A 453 -18.48 -16.77 24.83
CA LYS A 453 -18.17 -15.37 24.50
C LYS A 453 -18.67 -14.99 23.11
N SER A 454 -18.33 -15.80 22.10
CA SER A 454 -18.76 -15.56 20.71
C SER A 454 -20.28 -15.59 20.58
N TRP A 455 -20.91 -16.53 21.27
CA TRP A 455 -22.36 -16.71 21.27
C TRP A 455 -23.06 -15.51 21.92
N ASN A 456 -22.67 -15.13 23.13
CA ASN A 456 -23.25 -14.00 23.84
C ASN A 456 -23.09 -12.68 23.06
N GLN A 457 -21.94 -12.48 22.42
CA GLN A 457 -21.72 -11.30 21.59
C GLN A 457 -22.64 -11.26 20.37
N LEU A 458 -22.84 -12.41 19.71
CA LEU A 458 -23.74 -12.51 18.57
C LEU A 458 -25.19 -12.17 18.97
N PHE A 459 -25.64 -12.61 20.14
CA PHE A 459 -26.98 -12.30 20.66
C PHE A 459 -27.14 -10.85 21.17
N ALA A 460 -26.06 -10.24 21.67
CA ALA A 460 -26.07 -8.88 22.17
C ALA A 460 -26.13 -7.83 21.05
N ASP A 461 -25.55 -8.11 19.87
CA ASP A 461 -25.49 -7.18 18.74
C ASP A 461 -26.18 -7.74 17.49
N SER A 462 -27.41 -7.28 17.26
CA SER A 462 -28.22 -7.66 16.09
C SER A 462 -27.57 -7.30 14.75
N ASN A 463 -26.62 -6.35 14.72
CA ASN A 463 -25.90 -6.00 13.50
C ASN A 463 -24.88 -7.07 13.07
N LEU A 464 -24.55 -8.01 13.95
CA LEU A 464 -23.60 -9.08 13.67
C LEU A 464 -24.27 -10.33 13.08
N HIS A 465 -25.59 -10.47 13.23
CA HIS A 465 -26.32 -11.65 12.77
C HIS A 465 -26.09 -11.96 11.30
N ASP A 466 -25.96 -10.96 10.42
CA ASP A 466 -25.73 -11.16 8.98
C ASP A 466 -24.26 -11.20 8.54
N LYS A 467 -23.32 -11.05 9.47
CA LYS A 467 -21.91 -10.82 9.12
C LYS A 467 -20.99 -12.04 9.25
N PHE A 468 -21.43 -13.14 9.84
CA PHE A 468 -20.62 -14.36 9.90
C PHE A 468 -20.61 -15.10 8.55
N PRO A 469 -19.57 -15.89 8.25
CA PRO A 469 -19.42 -16.57 6.97
C PRO A 469 -20.35 -17.78 6.91
N LYS A 470 -20.91 -18.05 5.72
CA LYS A 470 -21.86 -19.14 5.49
C LYS A 470 -21.32 -20.13 4.47
N PHE A 471 -21.32 -21.40 4.83
CA PHE A 471 -20.85 -22.51 4.00
C PHE A 471 -21.92 -23.57 3.88
N THR A 472 -22.06 -24.17 2.69
CA THR A 472 -23.09 -25.19 2.42
C THR A 472 -22.69 -26.58 2.85
N ALA A 473 -21.40 -26.85 2.89
CA ALA A 473 -20.86 -28.14 3.26
C ALA A 473 -19.43 -27.97 3.75
N VAL A 474 -19.07 -28.77 4.74
CA VAL A 474 -17.69 -29.06 5.12
C VAL A 474 -17.26 -30.25 4.27
N THR A 475 -16.14 -30.14 3.55
CA THR A 475 -15.67 -31.18 2.61
C THR A 475 -14.43 -31.91 3.09
N SER A 476 -13.87 -31.53 4.23
CA SER A 476 -12.75 -32.26 4.82
C SER A 476 -13.24 -33.52 5.52
N ASP A 477 -12.44 -34.58 5.45
CA ASP A 477 -12.60 -35.80 6.26
C ASP A 477 -12.24 -35.58 7.76
N GLY A 478 -12.12 -34.31 8.17
CA GLY A 478 -11.78 -33.89 9.52
C GLY A 478 -12.96 -33.92 10.48
N ILE A 479 -12.71 -33.51 11.72
CA ILE A 479 -13.69 -33.63 12.82
C ILE A 479 -14.56 -32.37 12.94
N PHE A 480 -14.37 -31.35 12.11
CA PHE A 480 -15.17 -30.11 12.19
C PHE A 480 -16.65 -30.32 11.74
N PRO A 481 -17.65 -29.89 12.52
CA PRO A 481 -17.56 -29.17 13.80
C PRO A 481 -17.03 -30.06 14.93
N TYR A 482 -16.11 -29.52 15.73
CA TYR A 482 -15.37 -30.29 16.74
C TYR A 482 -16.32 -31.06 17.67
N GLN A 483 -16.19 -32.39 17.64
CA GLN A 483 -17.06 -33.32 18.36
C GLN A 483 -16.27 -34.48 18.98
N VAL A 484 -16.69 -34.93 20.17
CA VAL A 484 -16.15 -36.13 20.83
C VAL A 484 -17.22 -37.22 20.84
N ALA A 485 -16.87 -38.44 20.42
CA ALA A 485 -17.80 -39.57 20.26
C ALA A 485 -18.27 -40.23 21.59
N ALA A 486 -17.95 -39.64 22.75
CA ALA A 486 -18.33 -40.19 24.05
C ALA A 486 -19.81 -39.94 24.38
N ASN A 487 -20.36 -40.70 25.34
CA ASN A 487 -21.78 -40.73 25.73
C ASN A 487 -22.44 -39.37 26.07
N ASN A 488 -21.66 -38.29 26.22
CA ASN A 488 -22.11 -36.90 26.27
C ASN A 488 -21.34 -36.11 25.20
N ALA A 489 -21.76 -36.21 23.94
CA ALA A 489 -21.06 -35.58 22.83
C ALA A 489 -20.98 -34.06 23.04
N ILE A 490 -19.79 -33.56 23.41
CA ILE A 490 -19.48 -32.14 23.34
C ILE A 490 -19.41 -31.83 21.85
N ILE A 491 -20.34 -31.01 21.38
CA ILE A 491 -20.40 -30.55 20.01
C ILE A 491 -20.36 -29.03 20.05
N TYR A 492 -19.29 -28.44 19.51
CA TYR A 492 -19.18 -27.00 19.33
C TYR A 492 -19.99 -26.54 18.10
N SER A 493 -21.27 -26.90 18.07
CA SER A 493 -22.22 -26.56 17.02
C SER A 493 -23.64 -26.48 17.56
N SER A 494 -24.41 -25.52 17.09
CA SER A 494 -25.80 -25.32 17.47
C SER A 494 -26.66 -24.92 16.27
N PRO A 495 -27.90 -25.44 16.14
CA PRO A 495 -28.79 -25.08 15.06
C PRO A 495 -29.18 -23.60 15.11
N ILE A 496 -29.23 -22.96 13.94
CA ILE A 496 -29.71 -21.57 13.79
C ILE A 496 -31.25 -21.52 13.86
N ALA A 497 -31.93 -22.61 13.53
CA ALA A 497 -33.39 -22.67 13.53
C ALA A 497 -33.96 -22.35 14.92
N GLY A 498 -34.94 -21.43 14.98
CA GLY A 498 -35.57 -20.94 16.20
C GLY A 498 -34.83 -19.82 16.92
N THR A 499 -33.63 -19.44 16.46
CA THR A 499 -32.85 -18.35 17.07
C THR A 499 -33.24 -16.96 16.52
N VAL A 500 -32.89 -15.89 17.23
CA VAL A 500 -33.08 -14.49 16.75
C VAL A 500 -32.38 -14.25 15.41
N ILE A 501 -31.31 -15.01 15.15
CA ILE A 501 -30.49 -14.97 13.93
C ILE A 501 -31.29 -15.44 12.70
N GLU A 502 -32.15 -16.46 12.85
CA GLU A 502 -33.04 -16.90 11.76
C GLU A 502 -34.02 -15.79 11.35
N LYS A 503 -34.53 -15.02 12.32
CA LYS A 503 -35.49 -13.92 12.06
C LYS A 503 -34.87 -12.78 11.27
N SER A 504 -33.60 -12.43 11.50
CA SER A 504 -32.88 -11.45 10.66
C SER A 504 -32.59 -11.96 9.25
N HIS A 505 -32.36 -13.26 9.07
CA HIS A 505 -32.04 -13.87 7.77
C HIS A 505 -33.23 -14.07 6.85
N LEU A 506 -34.44 -14.10 7.42
CA LEU A 506 -35.70 -14.34 6.73
C LEU A 506 -36.63 -13.13 6.77
N THR A 507 -36.13 -11.90 6.97
CA THR A 507 -36.95 -10.70 6.77
C THR A 507 -37.28 -10.53 5.28
N ARG A 508 -38.13 -11.43 4.77
CA ARG A 508 -38.92 -11.17 3.58
C ARG A 508 -39.85 -10.03 3.95
N HIS A 509 -39.41 -8.81 3.67
CA HIS A 509 -40.28 -7.66 3.82
C HIS A 509 -41.40 -7.79 2.79
N THR A 510 -42.64 -7.58 3.23
CA THR A 510 -43.77 -7.55 2.33
C THR A 510 -43.80 -6.21 1.61
N CYS A 511 -44.08 -6.23 0.30
CA CYS A 511 -44.35 -5.00 -0.44
C CYS A 511 -45.58 -4.32 0.16
N ARG A 512 -45.48 -3.06 0.58
CA ARG A 512 -46.63 -2.30 1.12
C ARG A 512 -47.81 -2.24 0.14
N ILE A 513 -47.54 -2.28 -1.17
CA ILE A 513 -48.53 -2.10 -2.23
C ILE A 513 -49.29 -3.41 -2.49
N CYS A 514 -48.60 -4.52 -2.82
CA CYS A 514 -49.24 -5.80 -3.18
C CYS A 514 -49.21 -6.87 -2.08
N GLN A 515 -48.49 -6.63 -0.98
CA GLN A 515 -48.25 -7.55 0.14
C GLN A 515 -47.47 -8.83 -0.22
N LYS A 516 -46.81 -8.87 -1.38
CA LYS A 516 -45.93 -9.98 -1.76
C LYS A 516 -44.66 -9.96 -0.89
N PRO A 517 -44.23 -11.09 -0.30
CA PRO A 517 -42.95 -11.18 0.41
C PRO A 517 -41.80 -11.12 -0.59
N LEU A 518 -40.83 -10.23 -0.35
CA LEU A 518 -39.72 -9.97 -1.26
C LEU A 518 -38.38 -10.06 -0.53
N LYS A 519 -37.33 -10.45 -1.27
CA LYS A 519 -35.94 -10.26 -0.83
C LYS A 519 -35.57 -8.79 -0.96
N ASP A 520 -34.75 -8.26 -0.05
CA ASP A 520 -34.33 -6.85 -0.10
C ASP A 520 -33.77 -6.44 -1.45
N THR A 521 -32.94 -7.27 -2.06
CA THR A 521 -32.34 -6.98 -3.37
C THR A 521 -33.35 -6.78 -4.49
N GLU A 522 -34.60 -7.25 -4.36
CA GLU A 522 -35.65 -7.16 -5.39
C GLU A 522 -36.65 -6.02 -5.12
N ARG A 523 -36.62 -5.43 -3.92
CA ARG A 523 -37.68 -4.53 -3.46
C ARG A 523 -37.80 -3.24 -4.26
N GLN A 524 -36.69 -2.53 -4.50
CA GLN A 524 -36.71 -1.30 -5.29
C GLN A 524 -37.24 -1.58 -6.71
N SER A 525 -36.85 -2.70 -7.33
CA SER A 525 -37.29 -3.03 -8.68
C SER A 525 -38.77 -3.39 -8.71
N HIS A 526 -39.24 -4.12 -7.71
CA HIS A 526 -40.64 -4.51 -7.59
C HIS A 526 -41.54 -3.31 -7.30
N VAL A 527 -41.15 -2.41 -6.39
CA VAL A 527 -41.93 -1.21 -6.07
C VAL A 527 -41.94 -0.24 -7.24
N GLY A 528 -40.83 -0.10 -7.96
CA GLY A 528 -40.78 0.71 -9.17
C GLY A 528 -41.73 0.25 -10.27
N HIS A 529 -42.06 -1.05 -10.35
CA HIS A 529 -43.11 -1.57 -11.23
C HIS A 529 -44.48 -0.97 -10.91
N HIS A 530 -44.86 -0.99 -9.63
CA HIS A 530 -46.12 -0.37 -9.17
C HIS A 530 -46.14 1.14 -9.43
N ILE A 531 -45.03 1.84 -9.13
CA ILE A 531 -44.93 3.28 -9.34
C ILE A 531 -45.08 3.63 -10.83
N MET A 532 -44.40 2.89 -11.71
CA MET A 532 -44.45 3.14 -13.15
C MET A 532 -45.87 2.93 -13.70
N LYS A 533 -46.57 1.86 -13.28
CA LYS A 533 -47.97 1.62 -13.66
C LYS A 533 -48.89 2.74 -13.19
N ALA A 534 -48.72 3.22 -11.96
CA ALA A 534 -49.49 4.33 -11.43
C ALA A 534 -49.29 5.61 -12.26
N ILE A 535 -48.03 5.97 -12.57
CA ILE A 535 -47.72 7.16 -13.37
C ILE A 535 -48.29 7.07 -14.79
N CYS A 536 -48.17 5.91 -15.44
CA CYS A 536 -48.70 5.69 -16.79
C CYS A 536 -50.23 5.44 -16.81
N LYS A 537 -50.91 5.50 -15.66
CA LYS A 537 -52.35 5.22 -15.50
C LYS A 537 -52.74 3.85 -16.06
N VAL A 538 -51.89 2.84 -15.82
CA VAL A 538 -52.11 1.44 -16.18
C VAL A 538 -52.65 0.71 -14.96
N SER A 539 -53.70 -0.09 -15.13
CA SER A 539 -54.26 -0.90 -14.04
C SER A 539 -53.23 -1.89 -13.50
N ASP A 540 -53.07 -1.92 -12.17
CA ASP A 540 -52.24 -2.89 -11.47
C ASP A 540 -53.10 -3.79 -10.60
N PRO A 541 -53.59 -4.94 -11.11
CA PRO A 541 -54.48 -5.83 -10.37
C PRO A 541 -53.81 -6.46 -9.15
N SER A 542 -52.47 -6.39 -9.04
CA SER A 542 -51.74 -6.88 -7.88
C SER A 542 -51.68 -5.88 -6.72
N ALA A 543 -51.94 -4.59 -6.98
CA ALA A 543 -51.89 -3.55 -5.97
C ALA A 543 -53.12 -3.62 -5.05
N LYS A 544 -52.88 -3.80 -3.76
CA LYS A 544 -53.91 -3.77 -2.70
C LYS A 544 -54.02 -2.40 -2.04
N PHE A 545 -52.94 -1.62 -2.08
CA PHE A 545 -52.86 -0.27 -1.56
C PHE A 545 -52.43 0.69 -2.66
N PRO A 546 -52.88 1.95 -2.66
CA PRO A 546 -52.52 2.91 -3.70
C PRO A 546 -51.05 3.33 -3.58
N VAL A 547 -50.43 3.61 -4.73
CA VAL A 547 -49.18 4.36 -4.80
C VAL A 547 -49.50 5.83 -4.56
N SER A 548 -48.66 6.53 -3.80
CA SER A 548 -48.83 7.96 -3.57
C SER A 548 -48.61 8.75 -4.85
N ASP A 549 -49.51 9.69 -5.13
CA ASP A 549 -49.33 10.63 -6.23
C ASP A 549 -48.29 11.72 -5.89
N ALA A 550 -48.04 11.96 -4.59
CA ALA A 550 -47.17 13.01 -4.08
C ALA A 550 -45.74 12.48 -3.84
N TYR A 551 -44.94 12.42 -4.92
CA TYR A 551 -43.54 11.95 -4.88
C TYR A 551 -43.42 10.55 -4.25
N PRO A 552 -43.86 9.49 -4.96
CA PRO A 552 -43.79 8.15 -4.43
C PRO A 552 -42.35 7.72 -4.11
N CYS A 553 -42.18 7.13 -2.93
CA CYS A 553 -40.92 6.57 -2.46
C CYS A 553 -40.60 5.27 -3.21
N GLY A 554 -39.40 5.16 -3.78
CA GLY A 554 -38.96 3.96 -4.50
C GLY A 554 -38.87 2.67 -3.66
N MET A 555 -39.06 2.75 -2.33
CA MET A 555 -39.02 1.60 -1.42
C MET A 555 -40.38 1.07 -0.97
N CYS A 556 -41.39 1.93 -0.88
CA CYS A 556 -42.72 1.56 -0.35
C CYS A 556 -43.90 2.15 -1.14
N GLY A 557 -43.65 3.04 -2.11
CA GLY A 557 -44.66 3.77 -2.86
C GLY A 557 -45.40 4.88 -2.10
N GLY A 558 -45.09 5.11 -0.81
CA GLY A 558 -45.68 6.19 -0.01
C GLY A 558 -45.07 7.56 -0.31
N PRO A 559 -45.65 8.67 0.18
CA PRO A 559 -45.18 10.03 -0.10
C PRO A 559 -43.80 10.32 0.52
N THR A 560 -42.95 11.08 -0.17
CA THR A 560 -41.65 11.54 0.38
C THR A 560 -41.66 12.97 0.90
N ASN A 561 -42.65 13.79 0.52
CA ASN A 561 -42.73 15.22 0.84
C ASN A 561 -43.11 15.52 2.31
N ASP A 562 -43.80 14.62 3.00
CA ASP A 562 -44.24 14.81 4.40
C ASP A 562 -43.23 14.29 5.44
N GLY A 563 -41.95 14.18 5.08
CA GLY A 563 -40.88 13.69 5.95
C GLY A 563 -40.89 12.18 6.22
N ALA A 564 -41.97 11.47 5.89
CA ALA A 564 -42.13 10.04 6.19
C ALA A 564 -41.14 9.11 5.45
N CYS A 565 -40.62 9.52 4.29
CA CYS A 565 -39.75 8.69 3.44
C CYS A 565 -38.67 9.53 2.75
N GLN A 566 -37.94 10.35 3.50
CA GLN A 566 -36.80 11.12 2.97
C GLN A 566 -35.71 10.19 2.44
N VAL A 567 -34.95 10.66 1.44
CA VAL A 567 -33.87 9.90 0.80
C VAL A 567 -32.62 10.76 0.63
N GLU A 568 -31.47 10.17 0.93
CA GLU A 568 -30.14 10.77 0.82
C GLU A 568 -29.18 9.81 0.11
N ILE A 569 -28.10 10.36 -0.45
CA ILE A 569 -27.02 9.59 -1.07
C ILE A 569 -25.77 9.74 -0.20
N LYS A 570 -25.28 8.64 0.39
CA LYS A 570 -23.98 8.61 1.12
C LYS A 570 -23.10 7.48 0.59
N GLY A 571 -21.88 7.82 0.17
CA GLY A 571 -20.91 6.85 -0.35
C GLY A 571 -21.42 6.04 -1.55
N GLY A 572 -22.23 6.65 -2.43
CA GLY A 572 -22.85 5.98 -3.59
C GLY A 572 -23.96 4.97 -3.24
N LYS A 573 -24.40 4.93 -1.98
CA LYS A 573 -25.53 4.12 -1.51
C LYS A 573 -26.76 4.99 -1.25
N SER A 574 -27.93 4.41 -1.46
CA SER A 574 -29.20 4.99 -1.05
C SER A 574 -29.39 4.83 0.46
N ILE A 575 -29.71 5.92 1.16
CA ILE A 575 -30.15 5.93 2.56
C ILE A 575 -31.54 6.56 2.60
N SER A 576 -32.48 5.96 3.32
CA SER A 576 -33.83 6.50 3.43
C SER A 576 -34.38 6.32 4.83
N THR A 577 -35.23 7.25 5.28
CA THR A 577 -35.98 7.15 6.54
C THR A 577 -37.21 6.25 6.43
N CYS A 578 -37.49 5.70 5.24
CA CYS A 578 -38.61 4.80 5.00
C CYS A 578 -38.54 3.58 5.96
N PRO A 579 -39.66 3.14 6.57
CA PRO A 579 -39.70 1.89 7.35
C PRO A 579 -39.32 0.64 6.56
N SER A 580 -39.39 0.74 5.23
CA SER A 580 -38.93 -0.28 4.30
C SER A 580 -37.56 0.09 3.69
N ALA A 581 -36.75 0.97 4.27
CA ALA A 581 -35.45 1.28 3.68
C ALA A 581 -34.51 0.08 3.74
N TYR A 582 -33.69 -0.08 2.69
CA TYR A 582 -32.51 -0.96 2.70
C TYR A 582 -31.41 -0.28 1.88
N ALA A 583 -30.15 -0.55 2.23
CA ALA A 583 -29.03 0.06 1.52
C ALA A 583 -28.71 -0.71 0.22
N PHE A 584 -28.60 0.00 -0.90
CA PHE A 584 -28.14 -0.56 -2.16
C PHE A 584 -27.23 0.40 -2.93
N LEU A 585 -26.37 -0.14 -3.80
CA LEU A 585 -25.47 0.64 -4.65
C LEU A 585 -26.24 1.27 -5.82
N ILE A 586 -26.23 2.61 -5.89
CA ILE A 586 -26.96 3.37 -6.91
C ILE A 586 -26.40 3.08 -8.31
N SER A 587 -25.09 2.92 -8.46
CA SER A 587 -24.44 2.63 -9.74
C SER A 587 -24.81 1.26 -10.32
N ALA A 588 -25.21 0.31 -9.49
CA ALA A 588 -25.69 -1.00 -9.94
C ALA A 588 -27.18 -0.94 -10.29
N ALA A 589 -27.99 -0.28 -9.45
CA ALA A 589 -29.44 -0.20 -9.63
C ALA A 589 -29.89 0.79 -10.72
N SER A 590 -29.03 1.75 -11.11
CA SER A 590 -29.30 2.68 -12.21
C SER A 590 -29.15 2.07 -13.60
N LYS A 591 -28.59 0.85 -13.70
CA LYS A 591 -28.40 0.16 -14.98
C LYS A 591 -29.60 -0.70 -15.30
N PHE A 592 -30.19 -0.46 -16.47
CA PHE A 592 -31.24 -1.31 -17.00
C PHE A 592 -30.72 -2.74 -17.24
N LEU A 593 -31.45 -3.73 -16.73
CA LEU A 593 -31.23 -5.15 -17.01
C LEU A 593 -32.58 -5.81 -17.27
N GLN A 594 -32.66 -6.73 -18.24
CA GLN A 594 -33.92 -7.41 -18.57
C GLN A 594 -34.54 -8.15 -17.37
N SER A 595 -33.70 -8.68 -16.47
CA SER A 595 -34.14 -9.35 -15.25
C SER A 595 -34.54 -8.40 -14.11
N ARG A 596 -34.12 -7.13 -14.18
CA ARG A 596 -34.34 -6.07 -13.19
C ARG A 596 -34.52 -4.73 -13.92
N PRO A 597 -35.65 -4.53 -14.61
CA PRO A 597 -35.78 -3.44 -15.57
C PRO A 597 -35.88 -2.05 -14.93
N CYS A 598 -36.24 -1.97 -13.65
CA CYS A 598 -36.43 -0.71 -12.95
C CYS A 598 -35.10 -0.02 -12.59
N THR A 599 -34.93 1.21 -13.07
CA THR A 599 -33.79 2.09 -12.80
C THR A 599 -34.12 3.19 -11.79
N ASN A 600 -35.25 3.07 -11.08
CA ASN A 600 -35.71 4.07 -10.12
C ASN A 600 -34.79 4.17 -8.88
N VAL A 601 -33.81 5.06 -8.92
CA VAL A 601 -32.82 5.29 -7.86
C VAL A 601 -32.88 6.76 -7.40
N PRO A 602 -32.41 7.09 -6.18
CA PRO A 602 -32.26 8.48 -5.79
C PRO A 602 -31.18 9.18 -6.62
N ILE A 603 -31.47 10.40 -7.05
CA ILE A 603 -30.58 11.28 -7.81
C ILE A 603 -30.66 12.67 -7.15
N ALA A 604 -29.51 13.27 -6.87
CA ALA A 604 -29.42 14.64 -6.38
C ALA A 604 -29.70 15.61 -7.54
N CYS A 605 -30.49 16.67 -7.29
CA CYS A 605 -30.81 17.66 -8.31
C CYS A 605 -29.55 18.47 -8.71
N ALA A 606 -29.29 18.57 -10.02
CA ALA A 606 -28.16 19.35 -10.56
C ALA A 606 -28.40 20.86 -10.65
N LEU A 607 -29.64 21.32 -10.43
CA LEU A 607 -30.01 22.74 -10.46
C LEU A 607 -29.86 23.43 -9.10
N ASN A 608 -29.00 22.90 -8.23
CA ASN A 608 -28.61 23.46 -6.93
C ASN A 608 -29.75 23.77 -5.93
N CYS A 609 -30.89 23.07 -6.01
CA CYS A 609 -31.93 23.19 -4.95
C CYS A 609 -31.61 22.38 -3.68
N GLY A 610 -30.54 21.57 -3.69
CA GLY A 610 -30.12 20.75 -2.55
C GLY A 610 -30.96 19.50 -2.31
N GLU A 611 -32.01 19.26 -3.10
CA GLU A 611 -32.92 18.13 -2.91
C GLU A 611 -32.44 16.85 -3.64
N THR A 612 -32.77 15.70 -3.06
CA THR A 612 -32.57 14.37 -3.66
C THR A 612 -33.92 13.71 -3.87
N HIS A 613 -34.18 13.26 -5.10
CA HIS A 613 -35.46 12.64 -5.48
C HIS A 613 -35.23 11.29 -6.13
N TRP A 614 -36.23 10.41 -6.05
CA TRP A 614 -36.26 9.19 -6.87
C TRP A 614 -36.35 9.56 -8.34
N LYS A 615 -35.65 8.84 -9.22
CA LYS A 615 -35.61 9.08 -10.67
C LYS A 615 -37.00 9.33 -11.27
N TYR A 616 -37.99 8.53 -10.90
CA TYR A 616 -39.36 8.65 -11.42
C TYR A 616 -40.11 9.92 -10.99
N ASN A 617 -39.62 10.64 -9.97
CA ASN A 617 -40.22 11.87 -9.47
C ASN A 617 -39.66 13.12 -10.15
N PHE A 618 -38.56 13.01 -10.91
CA PHE A 618 -37.90 14.17 -11.53
C PHE A 618 -38.77 14.99 -12.49
N PRO A 619 -39.59 14.40 -13.37
CA PRO A 619 -40.47 15.18 -14.26
C PRO A 619 -41.48 16.06 -13.51
N ARG A 620 -41.89 15.65 -12.30
CA ARG A 620 -42.72 16.48 -11.42
C ARG A 620 -41.87 17.54 -10.72
N HIS A 621 -40.74 17.15 -10.14
CA HIS A 621 -39.80 18.05 -9.48
C HIS A 621 -39.38 19.22 -10.37
N LEU A 622 -38.98 18.94 -11.61
CA LEU A 622 -38.54 19.96 -12.56
C LEU A 622 -39.65 20.96 -12.87
N ARG A 623 -40.91 20.50 -13.07
CA ARG A 623 -42.05 21.41 -13.32
C ARG A 623 -42.40 22.27 -12.12
N GLU A 624 -42.34 21.72 -10.91
CA GLU A 624 -42.76 22.43 -9.69
C GLU A 624 -41.69 23.36 -9.14
N ARG A 625 -40.41 22.93 -9.15
CA ARG A 625 -39.29 23.67 -8.52
C ARG A 625 -38.42 24.42 -9.52
N HIS A 626 -38.44 24.05 -10.78
CA HIS A 626 -37.58 24.63 -11.81
C HIS A 626 -38.33 24.93 -13.11
N PRO A 627 -39.31 25.85 -13.15
CA PRO A 627 -40.14 26.08 -14.36
C PRO A 627 -39.35 26.38 -15.65
N SER A 628 -38.14 26.94 -15.55
CA SER A 628 -37.25 27.24 -16.68
C SER A 628 -36.11 26.21 -16.86
N TRP A 629 -36.28 24.99 -16.35
CA TRP A 629 -35.22 23.97 -16.33
C TRP A 629 -34.71 23.61 -17.74
N GLU A 630 -35.56 23.67 -18.75
CA GLU A 630 -35.25 23.27 -20.13
C GLU A 630 -34.06 24.04 -20.72
N GLN A 631 -33.85 25.27 -20.27
CA GLN A 631 -32.77 26.14 -20.77
C GLN A 631 -31.44 25.97 -20.02
N ILE A 632 -31.48 25.37 -18.82
CA ILE A 632 -30.37 25.40 -17.86
C ILE A 632 -29.82 23.99 -17.60
N ILE A 633 -30.62 22.94 -17.83
CA ILE A 633 -30.23 21.58 -17.48
C ILE A 633 -29.14 21.05 -18.42
N ALA A 634 -28.08 20.47 -17.84
CA ALA A 634 -27.04 19.82 -18.62
C ALA A 634 -27.59 18.55 -19.31
N PRO A 635 -27.26 18.29 -20.60
CA PRO A 635 -27.71 17.10 -21.32
C PRO A 635 -27.35 15.78 -20.62
N GLU A 636 -26.17 15.72 -19.98
CA GLU A 636 -25.74 14.54 -19.21
C GLU A 636 -26.65 14.25 -18.02
N PHE A 637 -27.17 15.28 -17.36
CA PHE A 637 -28.11 15.11 -16.25
C PHE A 637 -29.47 14.66 -16.76
N LEU A 638 -29.94 15.21 -17.89
CA LEU A 638 -31.17 14.78 -18.54
C LEU A 638 -31.13 13.28 -18.88
N ALA A 639 -30.02 12.82 -19.47
CA ALA A 639 -29.81 11.40 -19.79
C ALA A 639 -29.87 10.49 -18.55
N ARG A 640 -29.43 10.97 -17.38
CA ARG A 640 -29.49 10.22 -16.11
C ARG A 640 -30.91 10.08 -15.56
N ILE A 641 -31.76 11.09 -15.75
CA ILE A 641 -33.15 11.08 -15.25
C ILE A 641 -34.16 10.54 -16.27
N GLN A 642 -33.77 10.38 -17.54
CA GLN A 642 -34.61 9.84 -18.61
C GLN A 642 -34.99 8.37 -18.37
N ILE A 643 -36.27 8.04 -18.59
CA ILE A 643 -36.84 6.69 -18.44
C ILE A 643 -37.11 6.16 -19.84
N SER A 644 -36.39 5.11 -20.26
CA SER A 644 -36.47 4.62 -21.62
C SER A 644 -37.77 3.85 -21.89
N HIS A 645 -38.22 3.82 -23.15
CA HIS A 645 -39.36 2.97 -23.54
C HIS A 645 -39.07 1.48 -23.31
N GLN A 646 -37.81 1.07 -23.42
CA GLN A 646 -37.38 -0.31 -23.12
C GLN A 646 -37.62 -0.66 -21.65
N GLU A 647 -37.29 0.26 -20.74
CA GLU A 647 -37.58 0.14 -19.30
C GLU A 647 -39.08 0.04 -19.03
N GLN A 648 -39.88 0.94 -19.61
CA GLN A 648 -41.33 0.94 -19.47
C GLN A 648 -41.96 -0.37 -20.00
N THR A 649 -41.52 -0.83 -21.18
CA THR A 649 -42.02 -2.07 -21.80
C THR A 649 -41.67 -3.29 -20.95
N ALA A 650 -40.44 -3.36 -20.43
CA ALA A 650 -40.02 -4.44 -19.55
C ALA A 650 -40.74 -4.42 -18.18
N LEU A 651 -41.25 -3.27 -17.76
CA LEU A 651 -42.17 -3.10 -16.61
C LEU A 651 -43.64 -3.35 -16.99
N GLN A 652 -43.90 -3.96 -18.16
CA GLN A 652 -45.23 -4.33 -18.64
C GLN A 652 -46.18 -3.14 -18.84
N ILE A 653 -45.63 -1.98 -19.22
CA ILE A 653 -46.43 -0.85 -19.70
C ILE A 653 -46.81 -1.11 -21.17
N PRO A 654 -48.11 -1.12 -21.53
CA PRO A 654 -48.55 -1.29 -22.90
C PRO A 654 -47.97 -0.21 -23.82
N SER A 655 -47.68 -0.56 -25.08
CA SER A 655 -47.14 0.39 -26.07
C SER A 655 -48.01 1.65 -26.25
N THR A 656 -49.33 1.53 -26.09
CA THR A 656 -50.29 2.65 -26.17
C THR A 656 -50.29 3.59 -24.95
N LYS A 657 -49.55 3.22 -23.89
CA LYS A 657 -49.42 3.97 -22.63
C LYS A 657 -47.97 4.35 -22.33
N LEU A 658 -47.04 4.13 -23.26
CA LEU A 658 -45.69 4.63 -23.14
C LEU A 658 -45.71 6.16 -23.15
N ILE A 659 -44.91 6.76 -22.28
CA ILE A 659 -44.83 8.21 -22.14
C ILE A 659 -43.39 8.68 -22.28
N ASP A 660 -43.22 9.80 -22.98
CA ASP A 660 -41.96 10.55 -22.99
C ASP A 660 -41.96 11.47 -21.78
N PHE A 661 -41.29 11.01 -20.72
CA PHE A 661 -41.26 11.71 -19.43
C PHE A 661 -40.61 13.09 -19.49
N LEU A 662 -39.68 13.26 -20.43
CA LEU A 662 -38.96 14.49 -20.68
C LEU A 662 -38.83 14.65 -22.20
N PRO A 663 -38.77 15.88 -22.74
CA PRO A 663 -38.40 16.09 -24.12
C PRO A 663 -37.11 15.31 -24.43
N PRO A 664 -37.01 14.70 -25.62
CA PRO A 664 -35.77 14.03 -26.02
C PRO A 664 -34.62 15.04 -25.86
N ALA A 665 -33.49 14.58 -25.31
CA ALA A 665 -32.28 15.40 -25.30
C ALA A 665 -32.09 15.92 -26.74
N PRO A 666 -31.89 17.24 -26.95
CA PRO A 666 -31.71 17.79 -28.29
C PRO A 666 -30.63 16.95 -28.96
N ASP A 667 -31.00 16.34 -30.10
CA ASP A 667 -30.28 15.24 -30.75
C ASP A 667 -28.79 15.39 -30.49
N SER A 668 -28.30 14.64 -29.49
CA SER A 668 -26.88 14.37 -29.43
C SER A 668 -26.67 13.56 -30.70
N THR A 669 -26.22 14.22 -31.76
CA THR A 669 -25.79 13.60 -33.00
C THR A 669 -25.15 12.28 -32.60
N PRO A 670 -25.65 11.11 -33.06
CA PRO A 670 -24.98 9.87 -32.77
C PRO A 670 -23.51 10.13 -33.10
N PRO A 671 -22.57 9.86 -32.18
CA PRO A 671 -21.18 10.19 -32.43
C PRO A 671 -20.87 9.65 -33.81
N VAL A 672 -20.48 10.56 -34.72
CA VAL A 672 -20.03 10.21 -36.07
C VAL A 672 -19.18 8.97 -35.90
N PRO A 673 -19.43 7.86 -36.62
CA PRO A 673 -18.59 6.69 -36.49
C PRO A 673 -17.18 7.17 -36.83
N VAL A 674 -16.38 7.35 -35.78
CA VAL A 674 -14.99 7.71 -35.91
C VAL A 674 -14.43 6.58 -36.78
N PRO A 675 -13.82 6.89 -37.95
CA PRO A 675 -13.17 5.86 -38.73
C PRO A 675 -12.27 5.09 -37.77
N SER A 676 -12.42 3.78 -37.73
CA SER A 676 -11.71 2.89 -36.83
C SER A 676 -10.20 3.08 -37.02
N THR A 677 -9.64 4.04 -36.30
CA THR A 677 -8.22 4.09 -36.05
C THR A 677 -7.89 2.87 -35.22
N PRO A 678 -6.86 2.10 -35.60
CA PRO A 678 -6.46 0.91 -34.88
C PRO A 678 -6.19 1.27 -33.42
N THR A 679 -6.64 0.39 -32.53
CA THR A 679 -6.34 0.41 -31.10
C THR A 679 -4.82 0.36 -30.88
N HIS A 680 -4.19 1.54 -30.85
CA HIS A 680 -2.87 1.71 -30.27
C HIS A 680 -3.02 1.82 -28.76
N GLY A 681 -2.52 0.79 -28.07
CA GLY A 681 -2.39 0.75 -26.63
C GLY A 681 -1.52 1.88 -26.08
N HIS A 682 -1.74 2.19 -24.81
CA HIS A 682 -0.98 3.16 -24.03
C HIS A 682 0.55 3.03 -24.23
N SER A 683 1.16 4.08 -24.76
CA SER A 683 2.60 4.40 -24.77
C SER A 683 3.08 4.57 -23.32
N LYS A 684 4.02 3.77 -22.80
CA LYS A 684 5.48 3.80 -23.01
C LYS A 684 6.06 5.21 -23.13
N GLY A 685 6.81 5.59 -22.08
CA GLY A 685 7.54 6.85 -21.98
C GLY A 685 8.57 7.07 -23.08
N LYS A 686 8.84 8.35 -23.32
CA LYS A 686 9.86 8.89 -24.23
C LYS A 686 11.22 8.22 -23.98
N LYS A 687 11.69 7.45 -24.98
CA LYS A 687 13.08 7.00 -25.07
C LYS A 687 13.90 8.07 -25.81
N ARG A 688 15.02 8.47 -25.20
CA ARG A 688 16.15 9.14 -25.84
C ARG A 688 16.75 8.25 -26.95
N PRO A 689 17.36 8.82 -28.00
CA PRO A 689 18.00 8.04 -29.06
C PRO A 689 19.30 7.40 -28.53
N ALA A 690 19.45 6.10 -28.72
CA ALA A 690 20.68 5.38 -28.48
C ALA A 690 21.42 5.18 -29.82
N SER A 691 22.66 5.64 -29.84
CA SER A 691 23.66 5.43 -30.88
C SER A 691 24.07 3.96 -30.99
N PHE A 692 24.18 3.51 -32.24
CA PHE A 692 25.10 2.52 -32.82
C PHE A 692 25.72 1.42 -31.94
N THR A 693 25.46 0.16 -32.28
CA THR A 693 26.46 -0.91 -32.58
C THR A 693 25.78 -2.20 -33.09
N PRO A 694 26.48 -3.11 -33.80
CA PRO A 694 25.94 -3.77 -34.99
C PRO A 694 25.67 -5.29 -34.87
N SER A 695 24.83 -5.75 -35.80
CA SER A 695 24.81 -7.05 -36.49
C SER A 695 24.91 -8.36 -35.71
N ARG A 696 23.85 -9.17 -35.80
CA ARG A 696 23.99 -10.63 -35.85
C ARG A 696 23.09 -11.21 -36.94
N GLN A 697 23.76 -11.92 -37.84
CA GLN A 697 23.27 -12.46 -39.11
C GLN A 697 22.12 -13.46 -38.95
N ALA A 698 21.17 -13.37 -39.88
CA ALA A 698 20.16 -14.38 -40.14
C ALA A 698 20.79 -15.60 -40.81
N LYS A 699 20.32 -16.79 -40.43
CA LYS A 699 20.37 -17.99 -41.28
C LYS A 699 18.94 -18.47 -41.50
N GLU A 700 18.57 -18.49 -42.77
CA GLU A 700 17.40 -19.14 -43.33
C GLU A 700 17.43 -20.65 -43.03
N ASN A 701 16.26 -21.24 -42.82
CA ASN A 701 15.87 -22.38 -43.65
C ASN A 701 14.37 -22.61 -43.61
N ALA A 702 13.81 -22.69 -44.82
CA ALA A 702 12.43 -22.95 -45.13
C ALA A 702 12.15 -24.46 -45.22
N ASN A 703 10.85 -24.77 -45.33
CA ASN A 703 10.21 -26.01 -45.80
C ASN A 703 9.98 -27.12 -44.76
N ARG A 704 8.70 -27.30 -44.38
CA ARG A 704 7.93 -28.50 -44.77
C ARG A 704 6.42 -28.35 -44.51
N THR A 705 5.68 -28.70 -45.57
CA THR A 705 4.23 -28.77 -45.77
C THR A 705 3.56 -29.90 -44.94
N PRO A 706 2.26 -29.83 -44.61
CA PRO A 706 1.61 -30.81 -43.75
C PRO A 706 0.94 -31.95 -44.55
N THR A 707 1.10 -33.19 -44.10
CA THR A 707 0.35 -34.36 -44.59
C THR A 707 -0.64 -34.89 -43.54
N ARG A 708 -1.83 -35.18 -44.04
CA ARG A 708 -3.05 -35.66 -43.41
C ARG A 708 -3.13 -37.20 -43.53
N ARG A 709 -3.47 -37.93 -42.46
CA ARG A 709 -4.14 -39.26 -42.43
C ARG A 709 -4.38 -39.63 -40.95
N ALA A 710 -5.62 -39.75 -40.45
CA ALA A 710 -6.62 -40.81 -40.60
C ALA A 710 -6.35 -42.10 -39.78
N SER A 711 -7.27 -42.34 -38.83
CA SER A 711 -7.82 -43.63 -38.36
C SER A 711 -6.93 -44.65 -37.62
N LYS A 712 -7.32 -45.05 -36.40
CA LYS A 712 -8.03 -46.32 -36.07
C LYS A 712 -8.00 -46.68 -34.56
N THR A 713 -9.20 -46.80 -33.98
CA THR A 713 -9.75 -47.86 -33.07
C THR A 713 -9.11 -48.26 -31.73
N PRO A 714 -9.92 -48.78 -30.77
CA PRO A 714 -9.64 -48.82 -29.33
C PRO A 714 -9.09 -50.18 -28.84
N ARG A 715 -8.49 -50.19 -27.64
CA ARG A 715 -8.08 -51.43 -26.94
C ARG A 715 -8.95 -51.71 -25.72
N LEU A 716 -9.29 -52.99 -25.65
CA LEU A 716 -10.08 -53.71 -24.65
C LEU A 716 -9.36 -53.91 -23.32
N ALA A 717 -10.20 -54.25 -22.35
CA ALA A 717 -9.98 -54.58 -20.94
C ALA A 717 -9.11 -55.83 -20.67
N SER A 718 -8.74 -55.93 -19.39
CA SER A 718 -8.59 -57.14 -18.51
C SER A 718 -7.19 -57.27 -17.89
N PRO A 719 -7.01 -57.96 -16.74
CA PRO A 719 -7.96 -58.24 -15.65
C PRO A 719 -7.40 -57.98 -14.24
N SER A 720 -8.30 -58.11 -13.27
CA SER A 720 -8.10 -58.38 -11.85
C SER A 720 -7.07 -59.47 -11.52
N VAL A 721 -6.12 -59.14 -10.63
CA VAL A 721 -5.87 -59.76 -9.31
C VAL A 721 -5.45 -58.64 -8.37
#